data_AF-A0ABD3ME21-F1
#
_entry.id   AF-A0ABD3ME21-F1
#
_cell.length_a   1.000
_cell.length_b   1.000
_cell.length_c   1.000
_cell.angle_alpha   90.00
_cell.angle_beta   90.00
_cell.angle_gamma   90.00
#
_symmetry.space_group_name_H-M   'P 1'
#
loop_
_entity.id
_entity.type
_entity.pdbx_description
1 polymer ?
#
loop_
_entity_poly.entity_id
_entity_poly.type
_entity_poly.pdbx_seq_one_letter_code
_entity_poly.pdbx_strand_id
1 'polypeptide(L)'
;MRPSVSLAHRDDDGCDDTEAASTTRTNEQYTWDEEIQELRQRLEQLELRRHLNTPQSREHDELIEKVGLLPNDDGAATTATTGYANNADDTPQLSSCTTAYKNNNNMMDRFELPESTYSLLMTEDICSLPFSAGIFAYALSLMCLLLVLLDELQNREPGNPLGVPAGLPPEVRMAQYLGIMIGVLMEDGECIIRALTVFLIFIVCSLVSMCIYLDYAKLQEIPTGLEIIGKGADQEMSGGTKFSMKRIVFSSLLRLAVGYLFLLCLFLVVVQESSVLGIFFDVLALEFVENIDDVLFALFKREMIVCYNASLLGLITLHAGFFGRKLRRATEDLPCIESSKDTHTFRKWAKRFIRFVYSCNVCLGIIYLTYLTIKQQEGSYRCTKILLAFGDELWEDAYVTTAENGLPERRLLIYSHFNGIYEEDGTHDGRPRYIERNKERGGAFEHVVPAQIVYCRGIEAWVFKHENIRTSLEVDNENPCSWLMKSQTTDSYDIISVGTELQWFVWKGLIKSKAAVSIECNQCNDEADCNYNGQCLDGECYCNEQYFGALCQFTKPCNVVRSEKDVNTTLQLIRRHDDNNFFESYGRPMYVIRNMIGKPYGLLRFGYPEIDEEYFCIEYPNSTEPDSFEDDDFFEQNCKNRQSEFEELMENYTFTLHYTGRRWYGDIFSPEMNETIFQDGGDYHAFWNIAFSGKGIEDNTTFLISAPTSGGSPVGVDFFETRRRNIVFDDDIHEYNYDPFGVLIPLVEYEGVGFFHCNNE
;
A
#
# COMPACT_ATOMS: atom_id res chain seq x y z
N MET A 1 44.60 -22.66 -59.51
CA MET A 1 45.81 -21.85 -59.72
C MET A 1 45.38 -20.41 -59.98
N ARG A 2 45.76 -19.45 -59.11
CA ARG A 2 45.72 -17.99 -59.38
C ARG A 2 46.86 -17.63 -60.36
N PRO A 3 46.78 -16.56 -61.20
CA PRO A 3 46.82 -15.12 -60.80
C PRO A 3 45.79 -14.24 -61.57
N SER A 4 45.14 -13.20 -61.03
CA SER A 4 45.57 -11.88 -60.49
C SER A 4 45.69 -10.75 -61.55
N VAL A 5 44.80 -9.74 -61.42
CA VAL A 5 45.07 -8.26 -61.42
C VAL A 5 44.69 -7.38 -62.65
N SER A 6 43.61 -6.60 -62.42
CA SER A 6 43.36 -5.14 -62.58
C SER A 6 43.22 -4.37 -63.91
N LEU A 7 42.28 -3.39 -63.81
CA LEU A 7 42.05 -2.08 -64.49
C LEU A 7 40.95 -2.10 -65.58
N ALA A 8 39.72 -1.62 -65.34
CA ALA A 8 39.22 -0.25 -65.06
C ALA A 8 38.57 0.40 -66.30
N HIS A 9 37.23 0.50 -66.31
CA HIS A 9 36.49 1.65 -66.85
C HIS A 9 35.02 1.67 -66.38
N ARG A 10 34.67 2.77 -65.69
CA ARG A 10 33.38 3.51 -65.55
C ARG A 10 32.60 3.66 -66.87
N ASP A 11 31.31 3.98 -66.99
CA ASP A 11 30.10 4.30 -66.18
C ASP A 11 28.92 3.93 -67.16
N ASP A 12 27.69 3.55 -66.81
CA ASP A 12 26.57 4.34 -66.28
C ASP A 12 25.36 3.37 -66.15
N ASP A 13 24.58 3.46 -65.07
CA ASP A 13 23.12 3.30 -65.01
C ASP A 13 22.65 3.16 -63.56
N GLY A 14 21.55 3.84 -63.20
CA GLY A 14 20.74 3.48 -62.02
C GLY A 14 20.27 4.66 -61.18
N CYS A 15 19.01 5.05 -61.36
CA CYS A 15 18.27 6.02 -60.57
C CYS A 15 17.87 5.42 -59.20
N ASP A 16 17.98 6.21 -58.13
CA ASP A 16 17.18 6.05 -56.90
C ASP A 16 17.14 7.39 -56.15
N ASP A 17 15.97 8.02 -56.11
CA ASP A 17 15.66 9.16 -55.24
C ASP A 17 14.41 8.76 -54.45
N THR A 18 14.53 8.56 -53.13
CA THR A 18 13.70 9.16 -52.05
C THR A 18 13.72 8.32 -50.77
N GLU A 19 14.60 8.66 -49.83
CA GLU A 19 14.34 8.38 -48.41
C GLU A 19 15.19 9.30 -47.51
N ALA A 20 14.55 10.29 -46.89
CA ALA A 20 15.16 11.11 -45.84
C ALA A 20 14.08 11.69 -44.92
N ALA A 21 13.60 10.91 -43.94
CA ALA A 21 13.03 11.42 -42.68
C ALA A 21 12.68 10.28 -41.70
N SER A 22 13.66 9.66 -41.03
CA SER A 22 13.45 8.95 -39.75
C SER A 22 14.79 8.46 -39.17
N THR A 23 15.57 9.35 -38.55
CA THR A 23 16.81 8.90 -37.86
C THR A 23 17.23 9.77 -36.67
N THR A 24 16.30 10.51 -36.06
CA THR A 24 16.63 11.45 -34.96
C THR A 24 16.14 11.02 -33.57
N ARG A 25 15.43 9.88 -33.42
CA ARG A 25 14.90 9.44 -32.11
C ARG A 25 15.67 8.31 -31.42
N THR A 26 16.59 7.64 -32.08
CA THR A 26 17.35 6.51 -31.49
C THR A 26 18.65 6.91 -30.80
N ASN A 27 19.16 8.12 -31.05
CA ASN A 27 20.41 8.59 -30.43
C ASN A 27 20.23 9.16 -29.01
N GLU A 28 19.05 9.67 -28.65
CA GLU A 28 18.83 10.19 -27.28
C GLU A 28 18.65 9.06 -26.25
N GLN A 29 18.09 7.92 -26.64
CA GLN A 29 17.91 6.77 -25.75
C GLN A 29 19.27 6.16 -25.33
N TYR A 30 20.23 6.09 -26.25
CA TYR A 30 21.56 5.51 -25.98
C TYR A 30 22.39 6.34 -25.00
N THR A 31 22.22 7.67 -24.99
CA THR A 31 22.94 8.57 -24.06
C THR A 31 22.49 8.41 -22.61
N TRP A 32 21.21 8.10 -22.36
CA TRP A 32 20.70 7.90 -21.00
C TRP A 32 21.20 6.60 -20.37
N ASP A 33 21.35 5.54 -21.18
CA ASP A 33 21.83 4.25 -20.69
C ASP A 33 23.33 4.30 -20.30
N GLU A 34 24.15 5.09 -20.99
CA GLU A 34 25.56 5.33 -20.60
C GLU A 34 25.68 6.14 -19.30
N GLU A 35 24.87 7.20 -19.12
CA GLU A 35 24.89 8.00 -17.87
C GLU A 35 24.42 7.19 -16.66
N ILE A 36 23.42 6.32 -16.82
CA ILE A 36 22.95 5.42 -15.76
C ILE A 36 24.02 4.37 -15.41
N GLN A 37 24.75 3.85 -16.38
CA GLN A 37 25.87 2.94 -16.13
C GLN A 37 27.01 3.63 -15.37
N GLU A 38 27.35 4.87 -15.72
CA GLU A 38 28.40 5.63 -15.04
C GLU A 38 28.01 5.94 -13.58
N LEU A 39 26.74 6.28 -13.33
CA LEU A 39 26.23 6.52 -11.98
C LEU A 39 26.27 5.26 -11.10
N ARG A 40 25.94 4.09 -11.64
CA ARG A 40 26.08 2.81 -10.90
C ARG A 40 27.52 2.52 -10.52
N GLN A 41 28.48 2.71 -11.43
CA GLN A 41 29.89 2.52 -11.12
C GLN A 41 30.41 3.49 -10.05
N ARG A 42 29.94 4.75 -10.06
CA ARG A 42 30.30 5.73 -9.02
C ARG A 42 29.71 5.37 -7.66
N LEU A 43 28.50 4.82 -7.62
CA LEU A 43 27.86 4.38 -6.39
C LEU A 43 28.61 3.20 -5.75
N GLU A 44 28.99 2.20 -6.55
CA GLU A 44 29.79 1.06 -6.07
C GLU A 44 31.17 1.51 -5.53
N GLN A 45 31.82 2.46 -6.19
CA GLN A 45 33.09 3.02 -5.68
C GLN A 45 32.91 3.79 -4.36
N LEU A 46 31.78 4.45 -4.15
CA LEU A 46 31.47 5.15 -2.91
C LEU A 46 31.17 4.18 -1.77
N GLU A 47 30.47 3.08 -2.01
CA GLU A 47 30.26 2.02 -1.03
C GLU A 47 31.57 1.33 -0.65
N LEU A 48 32.45 1.06 -1.62
CA LEU A 48 33.76 0.49 -1.36
C LEU A 48 34.63 1.43 -0.49
N ARG A 49 34.57 2.75 -0.73
CA ARG A 49 35.25 3.75 0.13
C ARG A 49 34.63 3.85 1.52
N ARG A 50 33.31 3.65 1.66
CA ARG A 50 32.64 3.62 2.95
C ARG A 50 33.13 2.43 3.78
N HIS A 51 33.28 1.26 3.17
CA HIS A 51 33.82 0.08 3.86
C HIS A 51 35.30 0.21 4.25
N LEU A 52 36.12 0.90 3.44
CA LEU A 52 37.55 1.11 3.74
C LEU A 52 37.81 2.15 4.85
N ASN A 53 36.85 3.02 5.15
CA ASN A 53 37.01 4.10 6.13
C ASN A 53 36.27 3.85 7.46
N THR A 54 35.69 2.67 7.67
CA THR A 54 35.16 2.29 8.99
C THR A 54 36.33 2.04 9.94
N PRO A 55 36.53 2.82 11.01
CA PRO A 55 37.61 2.59 11.96
C PRO A 55 37.36 1.26 12.68
N GLN A 56 38.26 0.31 12.47
CA GLN A 56 38.28 -0.96 13.18
C GLN A 56 38.56 -0.68 14.67
N SER A 57 37.51 -0.66 15.49
CA SER A 57 37.63 -0.51 16.94
C SER A 57 38.37 -1.73 17.50
N ARG A 58 39.54 -1.47 18.07
CA ARG A 58 40.32 -2.37 18.91
C ARG A 58 39.46 -2.89 20.05
N GLU A 59 39.11 -4.17 19.99
CA GLU A 59 38.58 -4.93 21.11
C GLU A 59 39.40 -6.23 21.21
N HIS A 60 40.57 -6.12 21.82
CA HIS A 60 41.29 -7.23 22.45
C HIS A 60 42.47 -6.65 23.24
N ASP A 61 42.30 -6.59 24.57
CA ASP A 61 43.34 -6.84 25.59
C ASP A 61 42.76 -6.48 26.96
N GLU A 62 42.15 -7.45 27.65
CA GLU A 62 42.22 -7.57 29.12
C GLU A 62 41.50 -8.86 29.58
N LEU A 63 42.24 -9.96 29.57
CA LEU A 63 41.90 -11.14 30.35
C LEU A 63 43.19 -11.89 30.67
N ILE A 64 43.83 -11.51 31.79
CA ILE A 64 44.62 -12.37 32.70
C ILE A 64 45.05 -11.52 33.91
N GLU A 65 44.97 -12.13 35.09
CA GLU A 65 45.59 -11.74 36.37
C GLU A 65 44.72 -11.06 37.44
N LYS A 66 43.90 -11.88 38.11
CA LYS A 66 43.56 -11.71 39.53
C LYS A 66 43.90 -12.98 40.31
N VAL A 67 45.12 -13.04 40.86
CA VAL A 67 45.45 -13.89 42.01
C VAL A 67 46.42 -13.13 42.92
N GLY A 68 45.90 -12.71 44.08
CA GLY A 68 46.59 -12.92 45.36
C GLY A 68 47.66 -11.92 45.82
N LEU A 69 47.44 -11.51 47.08
CA LEU A 69 48.43 -11.28 48.15
C LEU A 69 48.91 -9.83 48.41
N LEU A 70 48.44 -9.34 49.57
CA LEU A 70 49.12 -8.39 50.48
C LEU A 70 50.59 -8.82 50.71
N PRO A 71 51.52 -7.88 50.98
CA PRO A 71 51.69 -7.40 52.36
C PRO A 71 52.06 -5.91 52.54
N ASN A 72 51.86 -5.49 53.79
CA ASN A 72 52.43 -4.35 54.51
C ASN A 72 53.83 -3.91 54.04
N ASP A 73 54.11 -2.60 54.08
CA ASP A 73 55.20 -2.13 54.94
C ASP A 73 55.11 -0.64 55.32
N ASP A 74 55.63 -0.39 56.51
CA ASP A 74 55.70 0.86 57.26
C ASP A 74 56.67 1.89 56.65
N GLY A 75 56.58 3.17 57.04
CA GLY A 75 57.69 4.10 56.76
C GLY A 75 57.50 5.60 56.95
N ALA A 76 57.38 6.03 58.20
CA ALA A 76 57.94 7.24 58.82
C ALA A 76 58.34 8.50 57.98
N ALA A 77 57.75 9.63 58.42
CA ALA A 77 58.38 10.90 58.82
C ALA A 77 59.32 11.65 57.85
N THR A 78 59.00 12.92 57.52
CA THR A 78 59.57 14.11 58.20
C THR A 78 59.07 15.45 57.61
N THR A 79 58.62 16.29 58.53
CA THR A 79 58.75 17.76 58.65
C THR A 79 59.43 18.56 57.51
N ALA A 80 58.74 19.59 57.00
CA ALA A 80 59.34 20.90 56.74
C ALA A 80 58.28 22.03 56.67
N THR A 81 58.49 23.02 57.50
CA THR A 81 57.72 24.24 57.76
C THR A 81 58.13 25.35 56.79
N THR A 82 57.17 26.12 56.26
CA THR A 82 57.19 27.58 55.93
C THR A 82 55.93 27.85 55.07
N GLY A 83 55.03 28.81 55.30
CA GLY A 83 55.14 30.14 55.88
C GLY A 83 54.73 31.17 54.80
N TYR A 84 53.69 31.98 55.08
CA TYR A 84 53.14 33.11 54.31
C TYR A 84 52.15 32.82 53.17
N ALA A 85 50.88 33.23 53.31
CA ALA A 85 50.40 34.59 53.04
C ALA A 85 48.87 34.61 53.00
N ASN A 86 48.26 35.46 53.82
CA ASN A 86 46.86 35.84 53.71
C ASN A 86 46.65 36.58 52.39
N ASN A 87 45.64 36.20 51.62
CA ASN A 87 44.86 37.14 50.81
C ASN A 87 43.45 36.59 50.66
N ALA A 88 42.52 37.37 51.22
CA ALA A 88 41.11 37.31 50.93
C ALA A 88 40.89 37.83 49.51
N ASP A 89 40.14 37.10 48.69
CA ASP A 89 39.40 37.71 47.59
C ASP A 89 38.23 36.81 47.16
N ASP A 90 37.05 37.40 47.30
CA ASP A 90 35.74 37.12 46.72
C ASP A 90 35.54 35.82 45.92
N THR A 91 35.04 34.80 46.64
CA THR A 91 34.28 33.70 46.03
C THR A 91 32.81 34.13 45.94
N PRO A 92 32.16 34.10 44.76
CA PRO A 92 30.74 34.41 44.66
C PRO A 92 29.95 33.39 45.48
N GLN A 93 29.15 33.88 46.43
CA GLN A 93 28.28 33.09 47.27
C GLN A 93 27.37 32.21 46.41
N LEU A 94 27.62 30.89 46.48
CA LEU A 94 26.73 29.87 45.97
C LEU A 94 25.47 29.87 46.85
N SER A 95 24.40 30.53 46.38
CA SER A 95 23.07 30.48 46.98
C SER A 95 22.44 29.12 46.68
N SER A 96 22.88 28.09 47.38
CA SER A 96 22.16 26.83 47.41
C SER A 96 21.18 26.85 48.59
N CYS A 97 19.95 26.37 48.36
CA CYS A 97 18.94 26.08 49.37
C CYS A 97 19.43 25.13 50.51
N THR A 98 20.71 24.75 50.54
CA THR A 98 21.26 23.68 51.38
C THR A 98 21.92 24.15 52.68
N THR A 99 22.23 25.45 52.88
CA THR A 99 23.06 25.88 54.05
C THR A 99 22.30 26.37 55.29
N ALA A 100 20.96 26.37 55.30
CA ALA A 100 20.19 26.79 56.47
C ALA A 100 19.37 25.64 57.07
N TYR A 101 20.00 24.63 57.68
CA TYR A 101 19.43 23.90 58.83
C TYR A 101 20.41 22.88 59.41
N LYS A 102 20.99 23.18 60.58
CA LYS A 102 21.67 22.16 61.40
C LYS A 102 21.21 22.18 62.87
N ASN A 103 20.07 22.80 63.19
CA ASN A 103 19.59 22.84 64.57
C ASN A 103 18.06 23.06 64.66
N ASN A 104 17.27 22.03 64.38
CA ASN A 104 16.00 21.71 65.06
C ASN A 104 15.31 20.50 64.39
N ASN A 105 14.82 19.55 65.19
CA ASN A 105 14.24 18.27 64.73
C ASN A 105 12.85 18.38 64.08
N ASN A 106 12.51 19.50 63.44
CA ASN A 106 11.30 19.65 62.62
C ASN A 106 11.70 19.65 61.15
N MET A 107 11.99 18.45 60.64
CA MET A 107 12.16 18.19 59.21
C MET A 107 10.80 18.43 58.53
N MET A 108 10.59 19.65 58.02
CA MET A 108 9.52 19.95 57.07
C MET A 108 9.98 19.45 55.71
N ASP A 109 9.17 18.62 55.06
CA ASP A 109 9.44 18.13 53.72
C ASP A 109 9.40 19.31 52.73
N ARG A 110 10.57 19.72 52.22
CA ARG A 110 10.66 20.69 51.12
C ARG A 110 10.35 19.96 49.82
N PHE A 111 9.43 20.52 49.04
CA PHE A 111 9.14 20.02 47.71
C PHE A 111 9.89 20.87 46.70
N GLU A 112 10.85 20.25 46.00
CA GLU A 112 11.52 20.85 44.85
C GLU A 112 10.60 20.72 43.64
N LEU A 113 10.41 21.82 42.91
CA LEU A 113 9.67 21.80 41.65
C LEU A 113 10.44 20.97 40.61
N PRO A 114 9.74 20.25 39.72
CA PRO A 114 10.40 19.52 38.64
C PRO A 114 11.21 20.49 37.76
N GLU A 115 12.34 20.02 37.24
CA GLU A 115 13.19 20.77 36.31
C GLU A 115 12.59 20.76 34.89
N SER A 116 11.42 21.39 34.71
CA SER A 116 10.73 21.47 33.42
C SER A 116 10.32 22.91 33.09
N THR A 117 10.03 23.17 31.81
CA THR A 117 9.63 24.52 31.35
C THR A 117 8.30 24.97 31.96
N TYR A 118 7.43 24.03 32.35
CA TYR A 118 6.21 24.32 33.09
C TYR A 118 6.47 24.95 34.46
N SER A 119 7.58 24.60 35.12
CA SER A 119 7.96 25.25 36.38
C SER A 119 8.23 26.75 36.19
N LEU A 120 8.78 27.16 35.03
CA LEU A 120 8.95 28.59 34.70
C LEU A 120 7.60 29.30 34.54
N LEU A 121 6.58 28.63 33.98
CA LEU A 121 5.23 29.20 33.86
C LEU A 121 4.56 29.42 35.21
N MET A 122 4.91 28.62 36.21
CA MET A 122 4.36 28.72 37.56
C MET A 122 5.04 29.81 38.39
N THR A 123 6.36 29.96 38.27
CA THR A 123 7.17 30.78 39.17
C THR A 123 7.37 32.21 38.69
N GLU A 124 7.39 32.42 37.38
CA GLU A 124 7.77 33.70 36.78
C GLU A 124 6.56 34.58 36.42
N ASP A 125 6.81 35.88 36.20
CA ASP A 125 5.76 36.82 35.81
C ASP A 125 5.35 36.66 34.34
N ILE A 126 4.06 36.88 34.05
CA ILE A 126 3.43 36.64 32.73
C ILE A 126 4.15 37.37 31.58
N CYS A 127 4.80 38.50 31.85
CA CYS A 127 5.55 39.30 30.87
C CYS A 127 7.07 39.11 30.96
N SER A 128 7.55 38.12 31.71
CA SER A 128 8.97 37.83 31.83
C SER A 128 9.45 36.94 30.66
N LEU A 129 10.74 37.06 30.33
CA LEU A 129 11.36 36.22 29.30
C LEU A 129 11.25 34.71 29.65
N PRO A 130 11.50 34.25 30.90
CA PRO A 130 11.25 32.88 31.31
C PRO A 130 9.83 32.37 31.09
N PHE A 131 8.81 33.17 31.40
CA PHE A 131 7.43 32.78 31.15
C PHE A 131 7.18 32.59 29.64
N SER A 132 7.67 33.52 28.82
CA SER A 132 7.56 33.38 27.36
C SER A 132 8.30 32.17 26.81
N ALA A 133 9.43 31.78 27.41
CA ALA A 133 10.17 30.58 27.03
C ALA A 133 9.40 29.30 27.38
N GLY A 134 8.69 29.28 28.52
CA GLY A 134 7.79 28.17 28.86
C GLY A 134 6.60 28.05 27.91
N ILE A 135 6.00 29.18 27.49
CA ILE A 135 4.92 29.16 26.49
C ILE A 135 5.43 28.69 25.13
N PHE A 136 6.64 29.10 24.75
CA PHE A 136 7.27 28.66 23.51
C PHE A 136 7.53 27.15 23.51
N ALA A 137 8.07 26.59 24.61
CA ALA A 137 8.27 25.16 24.76
C ALA A 137 6.96 24.38 24.64
N TYR A 138 5.92 24.80 25.37
CA TYR A 138 4.57 24.23 25.26
C TYR A 138 4.03 24.29 23.83
N ALA A 139 4.14 25.44 23.15
CA ALA A 139 3.65 25.61 21.79
C ALA A 139 4.40 24.72 20.79
N LEU A 140 5.71 24.53 20.99
CA LEU A 140 6.52 23.65 20.16
C LEU A 140 6.10 22.18 20.34
N SER A 141 6.01 21.68 21.57
CA SER A 141 5.55 20.32 21.85
C SER A 141 4.13 20.07 21.33
N LEU A 142 3.21 21.02 21.55
CA LEU A 142 1.85 20.95 21.03
C LEU A 142 1.82 20.91 19.50
N MET A 143 2.63 21.74 18.83
CA MET A 143 2.70 21.77 17.38
C MET A 143 3.22 20.44 16.83
N CYS A 144 4.28 19.86 17.40
CA CYS A 144 4.81 18.57 16.99
C CYS A 144 3.75 17.46 17.14
N LEU A 145 3.06 17.39 18.28
CA LEU A 145 2.00 16.41 18.49
C LEU A 145 0.79 16.62 17.56
N LEU A 146 0.42 17.89 17.29
CA LEU A 146 -0.64 18.18 16.32
C LEU A 146 -0.25 17.79 14.89
N LEU A 147 1.02 17.94 14.51
CA LEU A 147 1.51 17.48 13.22
C LEU A 147 1.41 15.96 13.10
N VAL A 148 1.86 15.21 14.12
CA VAL A 148 1.69 13.75 14.16
C VAL A 148 0.21 13.39 14.09
N LEU A 149 -0.63 14.01 14.93
CA LEU A 149 -2.08 13.75 14.91
C LEU A 149 -2.69 14.02 13.52
N LEU A 150 -2.29 15.10 12.85
CA LEU A 150 -2.82 15.43 11.52
C LEU A 150 -2.33 14.46 10.45
N ASP A 151 -1.10 13.97 10.55
CA ASP A 151 -0.53 12.95 9.65
C ASP A 151 -1.30 11.63 9.78
N GLU A 152 -1.48 11.14 11.01
CA GLU A 152 -2.27 9.93 11.29
C GLU A 152 -3.74 10.08 10.88
N LEU A 153 -4.31 11.27 11.05
CA LEU A 153 -5.67 11.57 10.60
C LEU A 153 -5.79 11.83 9.09
N GLN A 154 -4.69 11.87 8.34
CA GLN A 154 -4.69 11.93 6.88
C GLN A 154 -4.66 10.53 6.25
N ASN A 155 -4.18 9.51 6.97
CA ASN A 155 -4.19 8.09 6.56
C ASN A 155 -5.60 7.45 6.57
N ARG A 156 -6.65 8.25 6.35
CA ARG A 156 -8.03 7.78 6.37
C ARG A 156 -8.36 7.12 5.06
N GLU A 157 -8.90 5.93 5.17
CA GLU A 157 -9.50 5.26 4.04
C GLU A 157 -11.04 5.34 4.11
N PRO A 158 -11.71 5.37 2.96
CA PRO A 158 -13.14 5.18 2.83
C PRO A 158 -13.62 3.96 3.67
N GLY A 159 -14.51 4.18 4.67
CA GLY A 159 -15.01 3.11 5.56
C GLY A 159 -14.08 2.76 6.73
N ASN A 160 -12.87 3.31 6.73
CA ASN A 160 -11.85 3.12 7.76
C ASN A 160 -11.25 4.49 8.17
N PRO A 161 -12.02 5.32 8.92
CA PRO A 161 -11.66 6.71 9.21
C PRO A 161 -10.48 6.87 10.17
N LEU A 162 -9.91 5.77 10.64
CA LEU A 162 -8.75 5.74 11.52
C LEU A 162 -7.55 5.04 10.87
N GLY A 163 -7.62 4.64 9.59
CA GLY A 163 -6.50 3.97 8.91
C GLY A 163 -6.11 2.64 9.57
N VAL A 164 -7.06 1.95 10.20
CA VAL A 164 -6.80 0.71 10.93
C VAL A 164 -6.50 -0.40 9.92
N PRO A 165 -5.34 -1.06 9.95
CA PRO A 165 -5.01 -2.10 8.99
C PRO A 165 -5.97 -3.27 9.10
N ALA A 166 -6.33 -3.82 7.94
CA ALA A 166 -7.25 -4.93 7.80
C ALA A 166 -6.60 -6.25 8.21
N GLY A 167 -6.88 -6.70 9.44
CA GLY A 167 -6.40 -7.99 9.94
C GLY A 167 -4.92 -7.95 10.32
N LEU A 168 -4.64 -8.22 11.59
CA LEU A 168 -3.27 -8.19 12.11
C LEU A 168 -2.85 -9.55 12.63
N PRO A 169 -1.59 -9.95 12.39
CA PRO A 169 -1.07 -11.18 12.98
C PRO A 169 -1.12 -11.08 14.52
N PRO A 170 -1.29 -12.20 15.24
CA PRO A 170 -1.40 -12.21 16.70
C PRO A 170 -0.25 -11.48 17.41
N GLU A 171 0.96 -11.56 16.86
CA GLU A 171 2.18 -10.96 17.37
C GLU A 171 2.08 -9.44 17.38
N VAL A 172 1.63 -8.85 16.26
CA VAL A 172 1.42 -7.40 16.13
C VAL A 172 0.33 -6.94 17.07
N ARG A 173 -0.80 -7.67 17.16
CA ARG A 173 -1.85 -7.33 18.12
C ARG A 173 -1.34 -7.32 19.56
N MET A 174 -0.56 -8.32 19.96
CA MET A 174 0.09 -8.32 21.29
C MET A 174 1.03 -7.13 21.47
N ALA A 175 1.81 -6.78 20.44
CA ALA A 175 2.67 -5.61 20.45
C ALA A 175 1.87 -4.30 20.57
N GLN A 176 0.69 -4.19 19.96
CA GLN A 176 -0.18 -3.02 20.09
C GLN A 176 -0.69 -2.87 21.53
N TYR A 177 -1.19 -3.96 22.14
CA TYR A 177 -1.57 -3.93 23.56
C TYR A 177 -0.39 -3.55 24.45
N LEU A 178 0.79 -4.11 24.18
CA LEU A 178 2.01 -3.80 24.93
C LEU A 178 2.45 -2.35 24.69
N GLY A 179 2.34 -1.82 23.47
CA GLY A 179 2.68 -0.45 23.10
C GLY A 179 1.81 0.56 23.82
N ILE A 180 0.49 0.35 23.89
CA ILE A 180 -0.39 1.20 24.69
C ILE A 180 -0.07 1.09 26.17
N MET A 181 0.15 -0.13 26.67
CA MET A 181 0.57 -0.30 28.06
C MET A 181 1.86 0.47 28.33
N ILE A 182 2.90 0.26 27.53
CA ILE A 182 4.20 0.91 27.67
C ILE A 182 4.05 2.43 27.55
N GLY A 183 3.38 2.96 26.54
CA GLY A 183 3.27 4.41 26.38
C GLY A 183 2.45 5.08 27.48
N VAL A 184 1.41 4.43 28.00
CA VAL A 184 0.71 4.92 29.20
C VAL A 184 1.63 4.79 30.42
N LEU A 185 2.46 3.74 30.53
CA LEU A 185 3.44 3.56 31.61
C LEU A 185 4.62 4.56 31.52
N MET A 186 5.01 4.98 30.33
CA MET A 186 6.10 5.93 30.07
C MET A 186 5.76 7.33 30.57
N GLU A 187 4.48 7.69 30.56
CA GLU A 187 3.98 8.92 31.16
C GLU A 187 4.25 9.00 32.69
N ASP A 188 4.65 7.89 33.32
CA ASP A 188 4.72 7.79 34.79
C ASP A 188 5.83 6.86 35.33
N GLY A 189 7.10 7.20 35.07
CA GLY A 189 8.27 6.41 35.47
C GLY A 189 8.40 6.15 36.98
N GLU A 190 7.87 7.02 37.86
CA GLU A 190 8.11 6.90 39.31
C GLU A 190 6.97 6.25 40.12
N CYS A 191 5.71 6.31 39.67
CA CYS A 191 4.59 5.74 40.45
C CYS A 191 4.43 4.22 40.24
N ILE A 192 4.91 3.72 39.11
CA ILE A 192 4.68 2.36 38.63
C ILE A 192 5.87 1.43 38.84
N ILE A 193 7.12 1.93 38.87
CA ILE A 193 8.22 1.14 39.48
C ILE A 193 7.88 0.78 40.94
N ARG A 194 6.90 1.42 41.58
CA ARG A 194 6.37 0.97 42.89
C ARG A 194 5.11 0.10 42.83
N ALA A 195 4.35 0.12 41.74
CA ALA A 195 3.11 -0.67 41.60
C ALA A 195 3.30 -1.93 40.74
N LEU A 196 3.98 -1.81 39.60
CA LEU A 196 4.46 -2.91 38.78
C LEU A 196 5.51 -3.71 39.53
N THR A 197 6.38 -3.10 40.34
CA THR A 197 7.24 -3.88 41.24
C THR A 197 6.43 -4.59 42.31
N VAL A 198 5.30 -4.08 42.80
CA VAL A 198 4.43 -4.83 43.74
C VAL A 198 3.66 -5.96 43.04
N PHE A 199 3.30 -5.79 41.76
CA PHE A 199 2.58 -6.78 40.95
C PHE A 199 3.52 -7.86 40.37
N LEU A 200 4.71 -7.49 39.89
CA LEU A 200 5.83 -8.37 39.59
C LEU A 200 6.39 -9.00 40.86
N ILE A 201 6.45 -8.32 42.01
CA ILE A 201 6.71 -8.96 43.32
C ILE A 201 5.65 -10.02 43.60
N PHE A 202 4.37 -9.79 43.26
CA PHE A 202 3.35 -10.82 43.48
C PHE A 202 3.52 -12.05 42.57
N ILE A 203 4.02 -11.87 41.35
CA ILE A 203 4.25 -12.94 40.37
C ILE A 203 5.65 -13.60 40.52
N VAL A 204 6.65 -12.83 40.96
CA VAL A 204 8.07 -13.20 41.07
C VAL A 204 8.46 -13.55 42.52
N CYS A 205 7.79 -13.07 43.57
CA CYS A 205 8.00 -13.56 44.95
C CYS A 205 7.53 -14.99 45.17
N SER A 206 6.82 -15.61 44.24
CA SER A 206 6.65 -17.06 44.26
C SER A 206 7.94 -17.82 43.90
N LEU A 207 8.94 -17.18 43.27
CA LEU A 207 10.14 -17.87 42.79
C LEU A 207 11.42 -17.02 42.86
N VAL A 208 11.94 -16.81 44.07
CA VAL A 208 13.37 -16.53 44.38
C VAL A 208 13.68 -15.11 44.86
N SER A 209 14.37 -15.14 46.00
CA SER A 209 14.82 -14.07 46.87
C SER A 209 16.06 -13.33 46.34
N MET A 210 16.10 -12.02 46.60
CA MET A 210 17.28 -11.15 46.75
C MET A 210 18.27 -11.07 45.58
N CYS A 211 18.23 -9.96 44.82
CA CYS A 211 19.42 -9.12 44.56
C CYS A 211 19.04 -7.74 43.97
N ILE A 212 19.36 -6.70 44.75
CA ILE A 212 19.99 -5.41 44.37
C ILE A 212 19.25 -4.43 43.42
N TYR A 213 18.92 -3.27 44.02
CA TYR A 213 19.14 -1.89 43.56
C TYR A 213 19.33 -1.62 42.07
N LEU A 214 18.48 -0.76 41.50
CA LEU A 214 18.92 0.41 40.75
C LEU A 214 17.83 1.49 40.70
N ASP A 215 18.30 2.70 40.94
CA ASP A 215 17.62 3.98 41.02
C ASP A 215 18.00 4.75 39.75
N TYR A 216 17.04 5.03 38.86
CA TYR A 216 17.02 6.17 37.91
C TYR A 216 15.95 5.98 36.81
N ALA A 217 15.01 6.92 36.70
CA ALA A 217 14.65 7.66 35.48
C ALA A 217 13.29 8.38 35.66
N LYS A 218 13.29 9.68 35.38
CA LYS A 218 12.18 10.63 35.51
C LYS A 218 11.37 10.66 34.22
N LEU A 219 10.04 10.55 34.32
CA LEU A 219 9.03 11.11 33.40
C LEU A 219 7.72 11.20 34.20
N GLN A 220 7.10 12.39 34.24
CA GLN A 220 6.21 12.79 35.33
C GLN A 220 5.21 13.90 34.92
N GLU A 221 4.55 13.81 33.75
CA GLU A 221 3.75 14.93 33.22
C GLU A 221 2.38 15.12 33.93
N ILE A 222 1.45 14.16 33.77
CA ILE A 222 0.07 14.24 34.30
C ILE A 222 -0.03 14.25 35.85
N PRO A 223 0.67 13.38 36.60
CA PRO A 223 0.54 13.33 38.06
C PRO A 223 1.02 14.63 38.69
N THR A 224 2.09 15.20 38.13
CA THR A 224 2.72 16.41 38.64
C THR A 224 1.80 17.62 38.45
N GLY A 225 1.13 17.73 37.30
CA GLY A 225 0.12 18.77 37.07
C GLY A 225 -0.99 18.75 38.13
N LEU A 226 -1.56 17.57 38.41
CA LEU A 226 -2.61 17.37 39.40
C LEU A 226 -2.12 17.57 40.85
N GLU A 227 -0.90 17.12 41.16
CA GLU A 227 -0.29 17.31 42.49
C GLU A 227 -0.03 18.80 42.78
N ILE A 228 0.43 19.56 41.78
CA ILE A 228 0.69 20.99 41.91
C ILE A 228 -0.62 21.77 42.10
N ILE A 229 -1.70 21.43 41.38
CA ILE A 229 -3.04 22.04 41.61
C ILE A 229 -3.47 21.83 43.06
N GLY A 230 -3.30 20.60 43.56
CA GLY A 230 -3.64 20.28 44.94
C GLY A 230 -2.87 21.09 45.97
N LYS A 231 -1.56 21.23 45.81
CA LYS A 231 -0.72 22.05 46.69
C LYS A 231 -1.02 23.55 46.58
N GLY A 232 -1.37 24.03 45.38
CA GLY A 232 -1.79 25.41 45.16
C GLY A 232 -3.07 25.75 45.92
N ALA A 233 -4.07 24.85 45.87
CA ALA A 233 -5.32 25.01 46.61
C ALA A 233 -5.07 25.05 48.13
N ASP A 234 -4.19 24.18 48.65
CA ASP A 234 -3.82 24.15 50.06
C ASP A 234 -3.14 25.46 50.53
N GLN A 235 -2.28 26.06 49.69
CA GLN A 235 -1.64 27.34 49.99
C GLN A 235 -2.65 28.49 50.06
N GLU A 236 -3.62 28.52 49.13
CA GLU A 236 -4.70 29.52 49.13
C GLU A 236 -5.56 29.40 50.38
N MET A 237 -5.91 28.17 50.80
CA MET A 237 -6.64 27.92 52.04
C MET A 237 -5.86 28.33 53.29
N SER A 238 -4.53 28.28 53.24
CA SER A 238 -3.64 28.67 54.34
C SER A 238 -3.41 30.19 54.44
N GLY A 239 -4.04 30.99 53.56
CA GLY A 239 -3.91 32.46 53.55
C GLY A 239 -2.55 32.97 53.08
N GLY A 240 -1.73 32.12 52.46
CA GLY A 240 -0.40 32.50 51.95
C GLY A 240 -0.50 33.10 50.55
N THR A 241 -0.25 34.41 50.39
CA THR A 241 -0.38 35.12 49.10
C THR A 241 0.87 35.06 48.22
N LYS A 242 1.76 34.08 48.39
CA LYS A 242 3.05 34.06 47.66
C LYS A 242 2.91 33.68 46.19
N PHE A 243 1.93 32.85 45.83
CA PHE A 243 1.72 32.42 44.45
C PHE A 243 0.28 32.68 44.00
N SER A 244 0.11 33.10 42.75
CA SER A 244 -1.21 33.27 42.16
C SER A 244 -1.75 31.90 41.73
N MET A 245 -2.80 31.41 42.40
CA MET A 245 -3.45 30.11 42.07
C MET A 245 -3.80 29.99 40.59
N LYS A 246 -4.16 31.11 39.93
CA LYS A 246 -4.43 31.16 38.49
C LYS A 246 -3.24 30.67 37.64
N ARG A 247 -1.99 30.94 38.04
CA ARG A 247 -0.78 30.53 37.29
C ARG A 247 -0.52 29.05 37.44
N ILE A 248 -0.66 28.53 38.67
CA ILE A 248 -0.54 27.10 38.97
C ILE A 248 -1.56 26.30 38.16
N VAL A 249 -2.84 26.69 38.24
CA VAL A 249 -3.92 26.01 37.50
C VAL A 249 -3.68 26.10 35.99
N PHE A 250 -3.30 27.27 35.47
CA PHE A 250 -3.02 27.44 34.05
C PHE A 250 -1.90 26.51 33.56
N SER A 251 -0.74 26.52 34.23
CA SER A 251 0.38 25.66 33.83
C SER A 251 0.03 24.17 33.93
N SER A 252 -0.72 23.76 34.95
CA SER A 252 -1.16 22.37 35.08
C SER A 252 -2.17 21.95 34.00
N LEU A 253 -3.06 22.86 33.58
CA LEU A 253 -3.98 22.60 32.47
C LEU A 253 -3.24 22.46 31.13
N LEU A 254 -2.21 23.28 30.87
CA LEU A 254 -1.38 23.14 29.67
C LEU A 254 -0.67 21.79 29.63
N ARG A 255 -0.08 21.37 30.75
CA ARG A 255 0.60 20.07 30.85
C ARG A 255 -0.36 18.90 30.66
N LEU A 256 -1.55 18.98 31.25
CA LEU A 256 -2.61 17.98 31.05
C LEU A 256 -3.04 17.92 29.57
N ALA A 257 -3.16 19.07 28.89
CA ALA A 257 -3.52 19.10 27.48
C ALA A 257 -2.47 18.42 26.58
N VAL A 258 -1.17 18.63 26.85
CA VAL A 258 -0.08 17.95 26.12
C VAL A 258 -0.11 16.45 26.39
N GLY A 259 -0.21 16.03 27.66
CA GLY A 259 -0.26 14.60 28.02
C GLY A 259 -1.42 13.85 27.36
N TYR A 260 -2.63 14.41 27.38
CA TYR A 260 -3.77 13.76 26.70
C TYR A 260 -3.65 13.78 25.17
N LEU A 261 -3.06 14.81 24.58
CA LEU A 261 -2.79 14.83 23.14
C LEU A 261 -1.74 13.77 22.77
N PHE A 262 -0.69 13.62 23.57
CA PHE A 262 0.30 12.56 23.44
C PHE A 262 -0.35 11.18 23.51
N LEU A 263 -1.18 10.91 24.52
CA LEU A 263 -1.91 9.65 24.65
C LEU A 263 -2.81 9.36 23.44
N LEU A 264 -3.44 10.39 22.87
CA LEU A 264 -4.25 10.26 21.66
C LEU A 264 -3.39 9.92 20.44
N CYS A 265 -2.25 10.59 20.26
CA CYS A 265 -1.32 10.31 19.15
C CYS A 265 -0.75 8.89 19.28
N LEU A 266 -0.26 8.53 20.46
CA LEU A 266 0.20 7.19 20.79
C LEU A 266 -0.85 6.14 20.46
N PHE A 267 -2.10 6.38 20.88
CA PHE A 267 -3.21 5.47 20.60
C PHE A 267 -3.41 5.26 19.09
N LEU A 268 -3.42 6.35 18.31
CA LEU A 268 -3.63 6.28 16.87
C LEU A 268 -2.48 5.57 16.15
N VAL A 269 -1.24 5.98 16.41
CA VAL A 269 -0.07 5.42 15.74
C VAL A 269 0.06 3.92 16.04
N VAL A 270 -0.12 3.52 17.31
CA VAL A 270 -0.07 2.10 17.69
C VAL A 270 -1.16 1.29 16.96
N VAL A 271 -2.34 1.87 16.73
CA VAL A 271 -3.44 1.19 16.05
C VAL A 271 -3.24 1.08 14.54
N GLN A 272 -2.68 2.11 13.91
CA GLN A 272 -2.44 2.14 12.46
C GLN A 272 -1.29 1.23 12.05
N GLU A 273 -0.31 1.03 12.94
CA GLU A 273 0.90 0.33 12.57
C GLU A 273 0.70 -1.19 12.43
N SER A 274 1.21 -1.73 11.31
CA SER A 274 1.08 -3.14 10.95
C SER A 274 2.29 -4.00 11.34
N SER A 275 3.41 -3.37 11.73
CA SER A 275 4.64 -4.06 12.12
C SER A 275 4.97 -3.88 13.61
N VAL A 276 5.49 -4.92 14.24
CA VAL A 276 5.91 -4.86 15.65
C VAL A 276 7.01 -3.79 15.87
N LEU A 277 7.92 -3.67 14.91
CA LEU A 277 9.07 -2.79 15.00
C LEU A 277 8.68 -1.32 14.75
N GLY A 278 7.74 -1.06 13.84
CA GLY A 278 7.15 0.27 13.67
C GLY A 278 6.52 0.76 14.97
N ILE A 279 5.72 -0.08 15.65
CA ILE A 279 5.05 0.29 16.90
C ILE A 279 6.06 0.81 17.93
N PHE A 280 7.19 0.11 18.12
CA PHE A 280 8.19 0.54 19.08
C PHE A 280 8.95 1.79 18.64
N PHE A 281 9.22 1.96 17.34
CA PHE A 281 9.86 3.17 16.84
C PHE A 281 8.98 4.39 16.98
N ASP A 282 7.69 4.25 16.75
CA ASP A 282 6.75 5.36 16.89
C ASP A 282 6.55 5.76 18.35
N VAL A 283 6.48 4.77 19.26
CA VAL A 283 6.47 5.02 20.70
C VAL A 283 7.72 5.80 21.14
N LEU A 284 8.90 5.41 20.65
CA LEU A 284 10.17 6.12 20.93
C LEU A 284 10.21 7.52 20.32
N ALA A 285 9.65 7.69 19.12
CA ALA A 285 9.58 9.00 18.46
C ALA A 285 8.66 9.96 19.24
N LEU A 286 7.52 9.47 19.70
CA LEU A 286 6.61 10.24 20.56
C LEU A 286 7.25 10.57 21.91
N GLU A 287 7.99 9.64 22.52
CA GLU A 287 8.76 9.88 23.75
C GLU A 287 9.77 11.04 23.57
N PHE A 288 10.40 11.12 22.41
CA PHE A 288 11.29 12.24 22.11
C PHE A 288 10.54 13.58 22.10
N VAL A 289 9.33 13.63 21.53
CA VAL A 289 8.50 14.84 21.50
C VAL A 289 8.07 15.28 22.89
N GLU A 290 7.74 14.33 23.76
CA GLU A 290 7.43 14.59 25.17
C GLU A 290 8.65 15.21 25.87
N ASN A 291 9.85 14.66 25.66
CA ASN A 291 11.10 15.13 26.27
C ASN A 291 11.63 16.48 25.74
N ILE A 292 10.99 17.10 24.73
CA ILE A 292 11.43 18.39 24.18
C ILE A 292 11.45 19.47 25.26
N ASP A 293 10.48 19.47 26.17
CA ASP A 293 10.38 20.51 27.19
C ASP A 293 11.52 20.41 28.21
N ASP A 294 11.86 19.20 28.66
CA ASP A 294 12.99 18.91 29.55
C ASP A 294 14.32 19.22 28.85
N VAL A 295 14.46 18.91 27.55
CA VAL A 295 15.63 19.28 26.76
C VAL A 295 15.75 20.80 26.66
N LEU A 296 14.66 21.52 26.39
CA LEU A 296 14.65 22.98 26.35
C LEU A 296 14.99 23.58 27.72
N PHE A 297 14.45 23.02 28.81
CA PHE A 297 14.80 23.44 30.17
C PHE A 297 16.29 23.24 30.45
N ALA A 298 16.84 22.07 30.09
CA ALA A 298 18.26 21.78 30.23
C ALA A 298 19.14 22.70 29.37
N LEU A 299 18.70 23.07 28.17
CA LEU A 299 19.36 24.05 27.30
C LEU A 299 19.30 25.47 27.88
N PHE A 300 18.20 25.85 28.54
CA PHE A 300 18.09 27.12 29.24
C PHE A 300 18.99 27.19 30.48
N LYS A 301 19.22 26.03 31.12
CA LYS A 301 20.11 25.87 32.28
C LYS A 301 21.60 25.83 31.90
N ARG A 302 21.96 25.15 30.80
CA ARG A 302 23.37 25.00 30.37
C ARG A 302 23.84 26.21 29.57
N GLU A 303 25.00 26.76 29.93
CA GLU A 303 25.69 27.74 29.07
C GLU A 303 26.27 27.04 27.84
N MET A 304 25.57 27.11 26.71
CA MET A 304 26.19 26.74 25.42
C MET A 304 27.14 27.87 25.00
N ILE A 305 28.41 27.74 25.40
CA ILE A 305 29.49 28.60 24.90
C ILE A 305 29.77 28.20 23.46
N VAL A 306 29.09 28.84 22.51
CA VAL A 306 29.41 28.66 21.08
C VAL A 306 30.70 29.43 20.79
N CYS A 307 31.85 28.75 20.93
CA CYS A 307 33.12 29.26 20.45
C CYS A 307 33.14 29.18 18.91
N TYR A 308 32.68 30.24 18.24
CA TYR A 308 32.96 30.40 16.80
C TYR A 308 34.46 30.62 16.64
N ASN A 309 35.16 29.65 16.03
CA ASN A 309 36.54 29.83 15.58
C ASN A 309 36.55 30.74 14.33
N ALA A 310 36.31 32.03 14.54
CA ALA A 310 36.60 33.05 13.53
C ALA A 310 38.11 33.29 13.50
N SER A 311 38.85 32.37 12.90
CA SER A 311 40.25 32.58 12.52
C SER A 311 40.32 33.64 11.43
N LEU A 312 40.31 34.93 11.78
CA LEU A 312 41.25 35.90 11.17
C LEU A 312 41.28 37.31 11.81
N LEU A 313 40.28 37.75 12.58
CA LEU A 313 40.25 39.15 13.05
C LEU A 313 39.64 39.29 14.44
N GLY A 314 40.48 39.25 15.47
CA GLY A 314 40.19 39.75 16.82
C GLY A 314 39.22 38.89 17.63
N LEU A 315 39.75 38.21 18.65
CA LEU A 315 38.99 37.46 19.65
C LEU A 315 38.02 38.40 20.40
N ILE A 316 36.79 38.54 19.91
CA ILE A 316 35.67 39.08 20.70
C ILE A 316 34.92 37.86 21.24
N THR A 317 35.26 37.44 22.46
CA THR A 317 34.48 36.48 23.24
C THR A 317 33.15 37.15 23.62
N LEU A 318 32.20 37.14 22.68
CA LEU A 318 30.86 37.65 22.90
C LEU A 318 30.14 36.63 23.79
N HIS A 319 30.26 36.78 25.12
CA HIS A 319 29.47 36.09 26.14
C HIS A 319 27.99 36.54 26.08
N ALA A 320 27.39 36.51 24.90
CA ALA A 320 25.95 36.59 24.73
C ALA A 320 25.45 35.15 24.64
N GLY A 321 25.27 34.52 25.80
CA GLY A 321 24.52 33.26 25.85
C GLY A 321 23.19 33.47 25.14
N PHE A 322 22.86 32.58 24.20
CA PHE A 322 21.76 32.71 23.25
C PHE A 322 20.41 33.06 23.91
N PHE A 323 20.20 32.65 25.17
CA PHE A 323 18.94 32.88 25.91
C PHE A 323 18.99 33.92 27.05
N GLY A 324 20.11 34.63 27.23
CA GLY A 324 20.24 35.74 28.17
C GLY A 324 20.32 35.34 29.66
N ARG A 325 21.04 36.14 30.47
CA ARG A 325 21.30 35.87 31.90
C ARG A 325 20.04 35.77 32.77
N LYS A 326 18.92 36.33 32.31
CA LYS A 326 17.64 36.31 33.04
C LYS A 326 17.03 34.91 33.07
N LEU A 327 17.11 34.17 31.95
CA LEU A 327 16.54 32.84 31.87
C LEU A 327 17.29 31.84 32.76
N ARG A 328 18.62 31.92 32.74
CA ARG A 328 19.50 31.12 33.59
C ARG A 328 19.18 31.30 35.08
N ARG A 329 19.03 32.56 35.54
CA ARG A 329 18.68 32.84 36.95
C ARG A 329 17.33 32.22 37.31
N ALA A 330 16.33 32.33 36.44
CA ALA A 330 15.03 31.72 36.67
C ALA A 330 15.09 30.17 36.75
N THR A 331 16.00 29.53 36.00
CA THR A 331 16.20 28.07 36.07
C THR A 331 17.04 27.62 37.27
N GLU A 332 17.97 28.46 37.76
CA GLU A 332 18.82 28.16 38.93
C GLU A 332 18.09 28.43 40.25
N ASP A 333 17.26 29.48 40.30
CA ASP A 333 16.54 29.95 41.49
C ASP A 333 15.12 29.34 41.61
N LEU A 334 14.95 28.06 41.28
CA LEU A 334 13.66 27.38 41.40
C LEU A 334 13.18 27.42 42.88
N PRO A 335 12.05 28.09 43.18
CA PRO A 335 11.59 28.24 44.55
C PRO A 335 11.10 26.90 45.11
N CYS A 336 11.60 26.53 46.29
CA CYS A 336 11.06 25.38 47.03
C CYS A 336 9.71 25.75 47.67
N ILE A 337 8.71 24.88 47.50
CA ILE A 337 7.42 25.03 48.18
C ILE A 337 7.52 24.34 49.56
N GLU A 338 7.36 25.12 50.63
CA GLU A 338 7.25 24.58 51.98
C GLU A 338 5.83 24.01 52.18
N SER A 339 5.73 22.70 52.41
CA SER A 339 4.46 22.03 52.67
C SER A 339 4.09 22.13 54.15
N SER A 340 2.85 22.54 54.45
CA SER A 340 2.28 22.46 55.80
C SER A 340 2.06 21.01 56.24
N LYS A 341 2.23 20.70 57.54
CA LYS A 341 2.08 19.34 58.11
C LYS A 341 0.65 18.80 58.08
N ASP A 342 -0.36 19.66 57.92
CA ASP A 342 -1.78 19.25 57.99
C ASP A 342 -2.32 18.66 56.67
N THR A 343 -1.52 18.57 55.61
CA THR A 343 -1.96 18.16 54.26
C THR A 343 -1.93 16.64 54.00
N HIS A 344 -1.64 15.82 55.01
CA HIS A 344 -1.49 14.37 54.85
C HIS A 344 -2.77 13.67 54.31
N THR A 345 -3.95 14.20 54.63
CA THR A 345 -5.23 13.65 54.16
C THR A 345 -5.46 13.94 52.68
N PHE A 346 -5.20 15.17 52.24
CA PHE A 346 -5.35 15.58 50.84
C PHE A 346 -4.36 14.85 49.93
N ARG A 347 -3.09 14.73 50.34
CA ARG A 347 -2.06 13.98 49.59
C ARG A 347 -2.46 12.52 49.34
N LYS A 348 -3.08 11.87 50.32
CA LYS A 348 -3.60 10.50 50.18
C LYS A 348 -4.76 10.43 49.19
N TRP A 349 -5.65 11.42 49.19
CA TRP A 349 -6.77 11.48 48.26
C TRP A 349 -6.31 11.77 46.83
N ALA A 350 -5.47 12.78 46.61
CA ALA A 350 -4.91 13.12 45.30
C ALA A 350 -4.16 11.93 44.67
N LYS A 351 -3.33 11.24 45.46
CA LYS A 351 -2.63 10.03 44.99
C LYS A 351 -3.58 8.90 44.58
N ARG A 352 -4.72 8.74 45.27
CA ARG A 352 -5.75 7.76 44.89
C ARG A 352 -6.49 8.19 43.63
N PHE A 353 -6.79 9.49 43.51
CA PHE A 353 -7.46 10.04 42.34
C PHE A 353 -6.60 9.91 41.07
N ILE A 354 -5.32 10.28 41.13
CA ILE A 354 -4.37 10.12 40.03
C ILE A 354 -4.29 8.66 39.59
N ARG A 355 -4.13 7.72 40.53
CA ARG A 355 -4.14 6.29 40.22
C ARG A 355 -5.44 5.83 39.56
N PHE A 356 -6.58 6.36 40.00
CA PHE A 356 -7.86 6.06 39.40
C PHE A 356 -7.97 6.57 37.97
N VAL A 357 -7.56 7.82 37.70
CA VAL A 357 -7.55 8.40 36.34
C VAL A 357 -6.65 7.58 35.42
N TYR A 358 -5.46 7.22 35.88
CA TYR A 358 -4.52 6.37 35.15
C TYR A 358 -5.11 4.99 34.83
N SER A 359 -5.63 4.30 35.85
CA SER A 359 -6.29 3.00 35.66
C SER A 359 -7.47 3.12 34.69
N CYS A 360 -8.19 4.24 34.71
CA CYS A 360 -9.28 4.51 33.77
C CYS A 360 -8.75 4.68 32.34
N ASN A 361 -7.70 5.47 32.11
CA ASN A 361 -7.09 5.63 30.79
C ASN A 361 -6.59 4.29 30.21
N VAL A 362 -5.87 3.49 31.00
CA VAL A 362 -5.43 2.15 30.59
C VAL A 362 -6.61 1.25 30.25
N CYS A 363 -7.63 1.20 31.12
CA CYS A 363 -8.83 0.41 30.85
C CYS A 363 -9.55 0.87 29.58
N LEU A 364 -9.67 2.17 29.35
CA LEU A 364 -10.29 2.73 28.14
C LEU A 364 -9.49 2.37 26.89
N GLY A 365 -8.16 2.52 26.91
CA GLY A 365 -7.28 2.12 25.82
C GLY A 365 -7.40 0.62 25.49
N ILE A 366 -7.38 -0.25 26.49
CA ILE A 366 -7.54 -1.70 26.32
C ILE A 366 -8.94 -2.06 25.79
N ILE A 367 -10.00 -1.46 26.34
CA ILE A 367 -11.38 -1.70 25.89
C ILE A 367 -11.51 -1.31 24.42
N TYR A 368 -10.97 -0.15 24.04
CA TYR A 368 -11.06 0.35 22.68
C TYR A 368 -10.20 -0.48 21.71
N LEU A 369 -8.97 -0.86 22.07
CA LEU A 369 -8.18 -1.81 21.27
C LEU A 369 -8.88 -3.16 21.09
N THR A 370 -9.56 -3.64 22.13
CA THR A 370 -10.31 -4.90 22.06
C THR A 370 -11.49 -4.76 21.10
N TYR A 371 -12.21 -3.64 21.16
CA TYR A 371 -13.26 -3.32 20.20
C TYR A 371 -12.72 -3.27 18.76
N LEU A 372 -11.59 -2.58 18.53
CA LEU A 372 -10.96 -2.53 17.21
C LEU A 372 -10.48 -3.91 16.74
N THR A 373 -9.89 -4.71 17.62
CA THR A 373 -9.42 -6.06 17.30
C THR A 373 -10.58 -6.95 16.87
N ILE A 374 -11.73 -6.86 17.56
CA ILE A 374 -12.95 -7.59 17.16
C ILE A 374 -13.39 -7.12 15.77
N LYS A 375 -13.41 -5.81 15.52
CA LYS A 375 -13.79 -5.24 14.21
C LYS A 375 -12.83 -5.63 13.07
N GLN A 376 -11.53 -5.69 13.35
CA GLN A 376 -10.52 -6.20 12.41
C GLN A 376 -10.72 -7.68 12.10
N GLN A 377 -11.05 -8.49 13.11
CA GLN A 377 -11.34 -9.92 12.93
C GLN A 377 -12.64 -10.16 12.16
N GLU A 378 -13.66 -9.33 12.38
CA GLU A 378 -14.91 -9.33 11.62
C GLU A 378 -14.70 -8.90 10.16
N GLY A 379 -13.55 -8.33 9.80
CA GLY A 379 -13.30 -7.81 8.46
C GLY A 379 -14.01 -6.49 8.17
N SER A 380 -14.38 -5.72 9.19
CA SER A 380 -15.08 -4.44 8.97
C SER A 380 -14.22 -3.38 8.27
N TYR A 381 -12.89 -3.54 8.29
CA TYR A 381 -11.94 -2.61 7.68
C TYR A 381 -11.30 -3.13 6.38
N ARG A 382 -11.71 -4.31 5.89
CA ARG A 382 -11.22 -4.83 4.61
C ARG A 382 -12.26 -4.59 3.52
N CYS A 383 -11.78 -4.47 2.30
CA CYS A 383 -12.66 -4.40 1.15
C CYS A 383 -13.30 -5.77 0.90
N THR A 384 -14.63 -5.83 0.96
CA THR A 384 -15.38 -7.08 0.76
C THR A 384 -15.58 -7.41 -0.73
N LYS A 385 -15.54 -6.41 -1.60
CA LYS A 385 -15.65 -6.55 -3.06
C LYS A 385 -14.44 -5.92 -3.73
N ILE A 386 -13.62 -6.69 -4.41
CA ILE A 386 -12.44 -6.20 -5.12
C ILE A 386 -12.65 -6.27 -6.64
N LEU A 387 -12.11 -5.32 -7.37
CA LEU A 387 -12.00 -5.34 -8.82
C LEU A 387 -10.60 -5.85 -9.18
N LEU A 388 -10.56 -6.99 -9.87
CA LEU A 388 -9.33 -7.64 -10.30
C LEU A 388 -9.12 -7.41 -11.79
N ALA A 389 -7.92 -6.99 -12.18
CA ALA A 389 -7.53 -6.85 -13.58
C ALA A 389 -6.14 -7.40 -13.84
N PHE A 390 -6.07 -8.51 -14.56
CA PHE A 390 -4.88 -9.10 -15.13
C PHE A 390 -4.53 -8.47 -16.48
N GLY A 391 -3.23 -8.45 -16.80
CA GLY A 391 -2.73 -8.16 -18.15
C GLY A 391 -3.06 -9.27 -19.16
N ASP A 392 -2.57 -9.12 -20.39
CA ASP A 392 -2.83 -10.05 -21.50
C ASP A 392 -1.91 -11.28 -21.47
N GLU A 393 -1.65 -11.78 -20.26
CA GLU A 393 -0.85 -12.98 -20.09
C GLU A 393 -1.66 -14.20 -20.58
N LEU A 394 -0.96 -15.13 -21.23
CA LEU A 394 -1.52 -16.34 -21.85
C LEU A 394 -0.68 -17.57 -21.54
N TRP A 395 -1.32 -18.73 -21.51
CA TRP A 395 -0.71 -20.03 -21.32
C TRP A 395 -1.35 -21.08 -22.24
N GLU A 396 -0.61 -21.53 -23.26
CA GLU A 396 -1.12 -22.37 -24.36
C GLU A 396 -1.47 -23.81 -23.95
N ASP A 397 -0.73 -24.38 -23.00
CA ASP A 397 -0.84 -25.79 -22.58
C ASP A 397 -1.44 -25.92 -21.18
N ALA A 398 -2.46 -25.15 -20.83
CA ALA A 398 -3.10 -25.27 -19.52
C ALA A 398 -3.86 -26.60 -19.41
N TYR A 399 -3.66 -27.35 -18.32
CA TYR A 399 -4.42 -28.59 -18.09
C TYR A 399 -5.76 -28.25 -17.43
N VAL A 400 -6.84 -28.65 -18.08
CA VAL A 400 -8.21 -28.34 -17.66
C VAL A 400 -9.00 -29.62 -17.46
N THR A 401 -9.57 -29.82 -16.28
CA THR A 401 -10.44 -30.95 -16.01
C THR A 401 -11.89 -30.56 -16.29
N THR A 402 -12.49 -31.13 -17.32
CA THR A 402 -13.92 -30.96 -17.62
C THR A 402 -14.78 -31.85 -16.73
N ALA A 403 -15.92 -31.34 -16.29
CA ALA A 403 -16.85 -32.08 -15.42
C ALA A 403 -17.41 -33.35 -16.09
N GLU A 404 -17.50 -33.37 -17.41
CA GLU A 404 -18.13 -34.46 -18.16
C GLU A 404 -17.27 -35.73 -18.20
N ASN A 405 -15.96 -35.58 -18.42
CA ASN A 405 -15.06 -36.72 -18.64
C ASN A 405 -14.09 -36.93 -17.48
N GLY A 406 -13.86 -35.91 -16.65
CA GLY A 406 -12.84 -35.91 -15.60
C GLY A 406 -11.40 -36.07 -16.12
N LEU A 407 -11.21 -36.20 -17.43
CA LEU A 407 -9.91 -36.32 -18.08
C LEU A 407 -9.35 -34.91 -18.31
N PRO A 408 -8.08 -34.66 -17.95
CA PRO A 408 -7.45 -33.38 -18.20
C PRO A 408 -7.20 -33.20 -19.70
N GLU A 409 -7.61 -32.05 -20.23
CA GLU A 409 -7.38 -31.61 -21.60
C GLU A 409 -6.45 -30.39 -21.61
N ARG A 410 -5.62 -30.26 -22.65
CA ARG A 410 -4.79 -29.06 -22.83
C ARG A 410 -5.62 -27.97 -23.51
N ARG A 411 -5.63 -26.78 -22.93
CA ARG A 411 -6.38 -25.62 -23.42
C ARG A 411 -5.55 -24.35 -23.33
N LEU A 412 -5.77 -23.44 -24.28
CA LEU A 412 -5.25 -22.07 -24.19
C LEU A 412 -6.01 -21.34 -23.07
N LEU A 413 -5.26 -20.92 -22.06
CA LEU A 413 -5.72 -20.06 -20.97
C LEU A 413 -5.32 -18.62 -21.23
N ILE A 414 -6.27 -17.70 -21.13
CA ILE A 414 -6.02 -16.27 -21.23
C ILE A 414 -6.43 -15.61 -19.91
N TYR A 415 -5.45 -15.09 -19.16
CA TYR A 415 -5.65 -14.62 -17.79
C TYR A 415 -6.61 -13.44 -17.69
N SER A 416 -6.62 -12.56 -18.69
CA SER A 416 -7.51 -11.40 -18.70
C SER A 416 -8.99 -11.76 -18.60
N HIS A 417 -9.42 -12.97 -18.98
CA HIS A 417 -10.83 -13.39 -18.82
C HIS A 417 -11.25 -13.62 -17.37
N PHE A 418 -10.30 -13.61 -16.44
CA PHE A 418 -10.64 -13.59 -15.02
C PHE A 418 -10.82 -12.17 -14.49
N ASN A 419 -10.65 -11.12 -15.32
CA ASN A 419 -10.82 -9.74 -14.90
C ASN A 419 -12.27 -9.47 -14.47
N GLY A 420 -12.50 -8.77 -13.37
CA GLY A 420 -13.85 -8.42 -12.93
C GLY A 420 -13.97 -8.38 -11.42
N ILE A 421 -15.21 -8.47 -10.94
CA ILE A 421 -15.52 -8.33 -9.53
C ILE A 421 -15.30 -9.67 -8.83
N TYR A 422 -14.60 -9.63 -7.71
CA TYR A 422 -14.48 -10.73 -6.76
C TYR A 422 -15.07 -10.28 -5.43
N GLU A 423 -15.81 -11.17 -4.79
CA GLU A 423 -16.42 -10.90 -3.48
C GLU A 423 -15.89 -11.87 -2.44
N GLU A 424 -15.71 -11.36 -1.24
CA GLU A 424 -15.29 -12.14 -0.10
C GLU A 424 -16.34 -13.22 0.25
N ASP A 425 -15.90 -14.47 0.30
CA ASP A 425 -16.72 -15.60 0.73
C ASP A 425 -15.91 -16.52 1.66
N GLY A 426 -16.00 -16.22 2.96
CA GLY A 426 -15.37 -17.02 4.02
C GLY A 426 -13.85 -16.83 4.10
N THR A 427 -13.17 -17.81 4.70
CA THR A 427 -11.73 -17.75 4.96
C THR A 427 -11.00 -18.98 4.47
N HIS A 428 -9.79 -18.81 3.95
CA HIS A 428 -8.84 -19.86 3.60
C HIS A 428 -7.52 -19.62 4.36
N ASP A 429 -7.00 -20.64 5.05
CA ASP A 429 -5.78 -20.54 5.88
C ASP A 429 -5.77 -19.40 6.93
N GLY A 430 -6.96 -18.97 7.36
CA GLY A 430 -7.15 -17.90 8.35
C GLY A 430 -7.16 -16.48 7.76
N ARG A 431 -7.21 -16.34 6.43
CA ARG A 431 -7.36 -15.07 5.71
C ARG A 431 -8.60 -15.09 4.81
N PRO A 432 -9.15 -13.93 4.44
CA PRO A 432 -10.32 -13.88 3.57
C PRO A 432 -10.06 -14.56 2.21
N ARG A 433 -11.10 -15.21 1.70
CA ARG A 433 -11.14 -15.84 0.38
C ARG A 433 -12.01 -14.98 -0.53
N TYR A 434 -11.49 -14.59 -1.68
CA TYR A 434 -12.25 -13.82 -2.68
C TYR A 434 -12.65 -14.75 -3.83
N ILE A 435 -13.92 -14.74 -4.19
CA ILE A 435 -14.50 -15.60 -5.22
C ILE A 435 -15.00 -14.72 -6.37
N GLU A 436 -14.67 -15.12 -7.58
CA GLU A 436 -15.12 -14.46 -8.80
C GLU A 436 -16.65 -14.40 -8.87
N ARG A 437 -17.18 -13.25 -9.29
CA ARG A 437 -18.59 -13.05 -9.60
C ARG A 437 -18.84 -13.11 -11.10
N ASN A 438 -20.06 -13.53 -11.47
CA ASN A 438 -20.52 -13.58 -12.85
C ASN A 438 -20.42 -12.18 -13.48
N LYS A 439 -19.83 -12.11 -14.68
CA LYS A 439 -19.43 -10.84 -15.32
C LYS A 439 -20.60 -10.04 -15.87
N GLU A 440 -21.76 -10.67 -16.02
CA GLU A 440 -22.94 -10.10 -16.67
C GLU A 440 -24.02 -9.73 -15.64
N ARG A 441 -24.23 -10.60 -14.65
CA ARG A 441 -25.21 -10.39 -13.58
C ARG A 441 -24.61 -9.76 -12.32
N GLY A 442 -23.29 -9.82 -12.15
CA GLY A 442 -22.59 -9.43 -10.92
C GLY A 442 -22.81 -10.36 -9.71
N GLY A 443 -23.65 -11.39 -9.86
CA GLY A 443 -23.97 -12.37 -8.82
C GLY A 443 -23.00 -13.55 -8.74
N ALA A 444 -23.30 -14.52 -7.88
CA ALA A 444 -22.56 -15.79 -7.86
C ALA A 444 -22.86 -16.62 -9.12
N PHE A 445 -21.89 -17.41 -9.58
CA PHE A 445 -22.10 -18.36 -10.68
C PHE A 445 -23.03 -19.50 -10.24
N GLU A 446 -23.98 -19.89 -11.11
CA GLU A 446 -24.94 -20.96 -10.83
C GLU A 446 -24.45 -22.33 -11.32
N HIS A 447 -23.86 -22.37 -12.51
CA HIS A 447 -23.44 -23.61 -13.18
C HIS A 447 -21.93 -23.75 -13.33
N VAL A 448 -21.21 -22.67 -13.05
CA VAL A 448 -19.83 -22.52 -13.44
C VAL A 448 -18.95 -22.33 -12.20
N VAL A 449 -17.79 -22.98 -12.19
CA VAL A 449 -16.91 -23.03 -11.02
C VAL A 449 -16.04 -21.77 -10.98
N PRO A 450 -16.24 -20.84 -10.05
CA PRO A 450 -15.53 -19.56 -10.06
C PRO A 450 -14.05 -19.68 -9.76
N ALA A 451 -13.24 -18.77 -10.31
CA ALA A 451 -11.88 -18.58 -9.85
C ALA A 451 -11.84 -17.97 -8.45
N GLN A 452 -10.74 -18.17 -7.74
CA GLN A 452 -10.58 -17.71 -6.37
C GLN A 452 -9.22 -17.09 -6.14
N ILE A 453 -9.18 -16.03 -5.32
CA ILE A 453 -7.95 -15.54 -4.72
C ILE A 453 -7.95 -15.90 -3.23
N VAL A 454 -6.94 -16.65 -2.83
CA VAL A 454 -6.77 -17.11 -1.45
C VAL A 454 -5.34 -16.91 -1.01
N TYR A 455 -5.12 -16.83 0.29
CA TYR A 455 -3.78 -16.96 0.83
C TYR A 455 -3.41 -18.43 1.02
N CYS A 456 -2.21 -18.81 0.60
CA CYS A 456 -1.65 -20.14 0.80
C CYS A 456 -0.55 -20.09 1.86
N ARG A 457 -0.81 -20.68 3.04
CA ARG A 457 0.16 -20.67 4.15
C ARG A 457 1.46 -21.42 3.80
N GLY A 458 1.39 -22.47 2.99
CA GLY A 458 2.56 -23.30 2.66
C GLY A 458 3.66 -22.58 1.89
N ILE A 459 3.33 -21.49 1.19
CA ILE A 459 4.28 -20.66 0.44
C ILE A 459 4.23 -19.19 0.85
N GLU A 460 3.49 -18.88 1.92
CA GLU A 460 3.34 -17.53 2.49
C GLU A 460 3.01 -16.47 1.45
N ALA A 461 2.08 -16.75 0.53
CA ALA A 461 1.73 -15.84 -0.56
C ALA A 461 0.24 -15.87 -0.87
N TRP A 462 -0.27 -14.75 -1.40
CA TRP A 462 -1.57 -14.70 -2.05
C TRP A 462 -1.49 -15.40 -3.39
N VAL A 463 -2.49 -16.23 -3.69
CA VAL A 463 -2.55 -17.03 -4.90
C VAL A 463 -3.88 -16.87 -5.59
N PHE A 464 -3.83 -16.64 -6.90
CA PHE A 464 -4.95 -16.81 -7.80
C PHE A 464 -4.97 -18.26 -8.29
N LYS A 465 -6.10 -18.94 -8.14
CA LYS A 465 -6.27 -20.34 -8.55
C LYS A 465 -7.68 -20.61 -9.07
N HIS A 466 -7.82 -21.72 -9.78
CA HIS A 466 -9.09 -22.21 -10.29
C HIS A 466 -9.15 -23.73 -10.12
N GLU A 467 -10.26 -24.26 -9.62
CA GLU A 467 -10.37 -25.69 -9.26
C GLU A 467 -10.15 -26.64 -10.46
N ASN A 468 -10.70 -26.25 -11.62
CA ASN A 468 -10.58 -27.03 -12.85
C ASN A 468 -9.29 -26.80 -13.64
N ILE A 469 -8.36 -25.94 -13.19
CA ILE A 469 -7.11 -25.66 -13.91
C ILE A 469 -5.94 -26.14 -13.07
N ARG A 470 -5.07 -26.95 -13.68
CA ARG A 470 -3.91 -27.54 -13.01
C ARG A 470 -2.64 -27.23 -13.76
N THR A 471 -1.57 -27.05 -13.01
CA THR A 471 -0.21 -26.83 -13.53
C THR A 471 0.47 -28.11 -14.01
N SER A 472 -0.01 -29.26 -13.55
CA SER A 472 0.48 -30.59 -13.90
C SER A 472 -0.65 -31.62 -14.05
N LEU A 473 -0.42 -32.65 -14.87
CA LEU A 473 -1.27 -33.84 -14.96
C LEU A 473 -1.15 -34.72 -13.71
N GLU A 474 0.07 -34.88 -13.21
CA GLU A 474 0.36 -35.69 -12.04
C GLU A 474 0.19 -34.85 -10.78
N VAL A 475 -0.64 -35.34 -9.86
CA VAL A 475 -0.96 -34.67 -8.58
C VAL A 475 0.31 -34.40 -7.77
N ASP A 476 1.29 -35.31 -7.83
CA ASP A 476 2.55 -35.18 -7.09
C ASP A 476 3.48 -34.10 -7.65
N ASN A 477 3.28 -33.69 -8.90
CA ASN A 477 4.04 -32.62 -9.56
C ASN A 477 3.30 -31.28 -9.58
N GLU A 478 2.09 -31.22 -9.02
CA GLU A 478 1.32 -29.99 -8.91
C GLU A 478 2.05 -29.00 -8.00
N ASN A 479 2.06 -27.73 -8.37
CA ASN A 479 2.67 -26.73 -7.51
C ASN A 479 1.89 -26.61 -6.16
N PRO A 480 2.54 -26.18 -5.06
CA PRO A 480 1.86 -26.05 -3.77
C PRO A 480 0.65 -25.12 -3.89
N CYS A 481 -0.53 -25.54 -3.43
CA CYS A 481 -1.79 -24.80 -3.55
C CYS A 481 -2.36 -24.61 -4.97
N SER A 482 -1.81 -25.27 -6.00
CA SER A 482 -2.31 -25.24 -7.38
C SER A 482 -2.52 -23.81 -7.90
N TRP A 483 -1.56 -22.93 -7.62
CA TRP A 483 -1.65 -21.52 -8.00
C TRP A 483 -1.39 -21.34 -9.50
N LEU A 484 -2.16 -20.46 -10.13
CA LEU A 484 -1.97 -19.99 -11.50
C LEU A 484 -1.20 -18.67 -11.51
N MET A 485 -1.48 -17.81 -10.52
CA MET A 485 -0.64 -16.66 -10.21
C MET A 485 -0.40 -16.58 -8.71
N LYS A 486 0.73 -15.98 -8.31
CA LYS A 486 1.02 -15.74 -6.90
C LYS A 486 1.73 -14.41 -6.66
N SER A 487 1.51 -13.81 -5.51
CA SER A 487 2.30 -12.68 -5.04
C SER A 487 3.71 -13.12 -4.65
N GLN A 488 4.57 -12.14 -4.39
CA GLN A 488 5.74 -12.34 -3.54
C GLN A 488 5.32 -12.83 -2.14
N THR A 489 6.24 -13.48 -1.43
CA THR A 489 6.03 -13.89 -0.04
C THR A 489 5.67 -12.68 0.82
N THR A 490 4.56 -12.77 1.55
CA THR A 490 4.02 -11.68 2.36
C THR A 490 3.19 -12.23 3.51
N ASP A 491 3.18 -11.52 4.62
CA ASP A 491 2.29 -11.75 5.75
C ASP A 491 1.10 -10.77 5.77
N SER A 492 0.97 -9.88 4.76
CA SER A 492 -0.12 -8.91 4.69
C SER A 492 -1.49 -9.58 4.54
N TYR A 493 -2.43 -9.18 5.40
CA TYR A 493 -3.83 -9.64 5.40
C TYR A 493 -4.69 -8.89 4.37
N ASP A 494 -4.20 -7.74 3.92
CA ASP A 494 -4.87 -6.95 2.91
C ASP A 494 -4.33 -7.30 1.52
N ILE A 495 -5.24 -7.65 0.63
CA ILE A 495 -4.90 -8.04 -0.74
C ILE A 495 -4.64 -6.80 -1.62
N ILE A 496 -5.20 -5.64 -1.27
CA ILE A 496 -5.07 -4.42 -2.08
C ILE A 496 -3.65 -3.88 -2.00
N SER A 497 -3.08 -3.79 -0.79
CA SER A 497 -1.66 -3.47 -0.59
C SER A 497 -0.75 -4.46 -1.33
N VAL A 498 -1.06 -5.76 -1.27
CA VAL A 498 -0.30 -6.81 -2.01
C VAL A 498 -0.41 -6.64 -3.53
N GLY A 499 -1.57 -6.23 -4.05
CA GLY A 499 -1.76 -5.93 -5.47
C GLY A 499 -0.93 -4.75 -5.96
N THR A 500 -0.76 -3.73 -5.10
CA THR A 500 -0.12 -2.46 -5.46
C THR A 500 1.40 -2.47 -5.24
N GLU A 501 1.86 -3.07 -4.14
CA GLU A 501 3.26 -2.95 -3.70
C GLU A 501 4.15 -4.12 -4.15
N LEU A 502 3.56 -5.31 -4.33
CA LEU A 502 4.32 -6.53 -4.55
C LEU A 502 4.27 -7.02 -5.99
N GLN A 503 5.34 -7.71 -6.39
CA GLN A 503 5.40 -8.35 -7.70
C GLN A 503 4.57 -9.64 -7.72
N TRP A 504 3.84 -9.83 -8.82
CA TRP A 504 3.09 -11.04 -9.09
C TRP A 504 3.79 -11.92 -10.13
N PHE A 505 3.78 -13.23 -9.87
CA PHE A 505 4.33 -14.28 -10.70
C PHE A 505 3.19 -15.03 -11.38
N VAL A 506 3.31 -15.26 -12.69
CA VAL A 506 2.32 -15.99 -13.49
C VAL A 506 2.87 -17.33 -13.97
N TRP A 507 2.02 -18.35 -13.95
CA TRP A 507 2.33 -19.66 -14.50
C TRP A 507 1.99 -19.72 -15.99
N LYS A 508 3.00 -20.04 -16.82
CA LYS A 508 2.84 -20.24 -18.27
C LYS A 508 3.48 -21.55 -18.75
N GLY A 509 3.47 -22.57 -17.90
CA GLY A 509 4.36 -23.74 -18.02
C GLY A 509 5.78 -23.47 -17.49
N LEU A 510 6.15 -22.19 -17.35
CA LEU A 510 7.33 -21.70 -16.63
C LEU A 510 6.92 -20.50 -15.78
N ILE A 511 7.61 -20.28 -14.66
CA ILE A 511 7.37 -19.13 -13.79
C ILE A 511 8.02 -17.89 -14.43
N LYS A 512 7.20 -16.92 -14.85
CA LYS A 512 7.69 -15.59 -15.28
C LYS A 512 7.61 -14.59 -14.14
N SER A 513 8.61 -13.70 -14.04
CA SER A 513 8.87 -12.91 -12.84
C SER A 513 8.03 -11.65 -12.65
N LYS A 514 7.24 -11.21 -13.66
CA LYS A 514 6.44 -9.99 -13.58
C LYS A 514 5.18 -10.10 -14.43
N ALA A 515 4.04 -10.28 -13.78
CA ALA A 515 2.73 -10.12 -14.40
C ALA A 515 2.10 -8.79 -13.95
N ALA A 516 1.44 -8.10 -14.87
CA ALA A 516 0.64 -6.94 -14.53
C ALA A 516 -0.66 -7.41 -13.89
N VAL A 517 -0.89 -7.02 -12.63
CA VAL A 517 -2.12 -7.26 -11.88
C VAL A 517 -2.50 -5.94 -11.23
N SER A 518 -3.73 -5.48 -11.41
CA SER A 518 -4.36 -4.44 -10.60
C SER A 518 -5.40 -5.08 -9.71
N ILE A 519 -5.37 -4.75 -8.42
CA ILE A 519 -6.39 -5.15 -7.44
C ILE A 519 -6.85 -3.88 -6.75
N GLU A 520 -8.09 -3.50 -7.01
CA GLU A 520 -8.67 -2.26 -6.50
C GLU A 520 -9.89 -2.59 -5.64
N CYS A 521 -10.20 -1.74 -4.65
CA CYS A 521 -11.45 -1.89 -3.91
C CYS A 521 -12.63 -1.47 -4.78
N ASN A 522 -13.65 -2.31 -4.90
CA ASN A 522 -14.89 -2.04 -5.63
C ASN A 522 -16.02 -1.64 -4.67
N GLN A 523 -15.68 -0.91 -3.61
CA GLN A 523 -16.63 -0.32 -2.68
C GLN A 523 -16.39 1.17 -2.58
N CYS A 524 -17.45 1.97 -2.66
CA CYS A 524 -17.36 3.41 -2.49
C CYS A 524 -17.71 3.81 -1.05
N ASN A 525 -17.30 5.01 -0.63
CA ASN A 525 -17.85 5.66 0.56
C ASN A 525 -18.30 7.09 0.29
N ASP A 526 -17.74 7.76 -0.71
CA ASP A 526 -18.18 9.08 -1.13
C ASP A 526 -18.35 9.18 -2.65
N GLU A 527 -18.75 10.36 -3.13
CA GLU A 527 -18.96 10.62 -4.56
C GLU A 527 -17.65 10.62 -5.36
N ALA A 528 -16.49 10.85 -4.71
CA ALA A 528 -15.20 10.87 -5.38
C ALA A 528 -14.79 9.47 -5.85
N ASP A 529 -15.09 8.44 -5.05
CA ASP A 529 -14.90 7.02 -5.41
C ASP A 529 -15.71 6.65 -6.66
N CYS A 530 -16.85 7.32 -6.88
CA CYS A 530 -17.70 7.17 -8.06
C CYS A 530 -17.34 8.19 -9.17
N ASN A 531 -16.09 8.65 -9.21
CA ASN A 531 -15.56 9.64 -10.17
C ASN A 531 -16.35 10.97 -10.23
N TYR A 532 -17.06 11.34 -9.16
CA TYR A 532 -18.02 12.45 -9.12
C TYR A 532 -19.15 12.34 -10.17
N ASN A 533 -19.32 11.16 -10.75
CA ASN A 533 -20.27 10.87 -11.82
C ASN A 533 -21.45 10.02 -11.31
N GLY A 534 -21.56 9.84 -10.00
CA GLY A 534 -22.62 9.08 -9.35
C GLY A 534 -22.66 9.35 -7.84
N GLN A 535 -23.57 8.66 -7.17
CA GLN A 535 -23.72 8.70 -5.72
C GLN A 535 -23.32 7.35 -5.13
N CYS A 536 -22.59 7.37 -4.03
CA CYS A 536 -22.32 6.16 -3.27
C CYS A 536 -23.49 5.84 -2.35
N LEU A 537 -24.17 4.71 -2.58
CA LEU A 537 -25.22 4.21 -1.69
C LEU A 537 -24.89 2.77 -1.30
N ASP A 538 -24.86 2.50 0.01
CA ASP A 538 -24.57 1.16 0.56
C ASP A 538 -23.26 0.52 0.05
N GLY A 539 -22.26 1.35 -0.26
CA GLY A 539 -20.96 0.89 -0.76
C GLY A 539 -20.92 0.62 -2.26
N GLU A 540 -22.00 0.90 -2.99
CA GLU A 540 -22.08 0.74 -4.45
C GLU A 540 -22.31 2.09 -5.15
N CYS A 541 -21.70 2.27 -6.31
CA CYS A 541 -21.84 3.49 -7.09
C CYS A 541 -23.10 3.46 -7.96
N TYR A 542 -24.01 4.40 -7.70
CA TYR A 542 -25.20 4.64 -8.52
C TYR A 542 -24.92 5.80 -9.48
N CYS A 543 -24.67 5.46 -10.73
CA CYS A 543 -24.24 6.42 -11.73
C CYS A 543 -25.35 7.38 -12.17
N ASN A 544 -24.95 8.62 -12.45
CA ASN A 544 -25.80 9.59 -13.12
C ASN A 544 -26.16 9.11 -14.53
N GLU A 545 -27.26 9.60 -15.11
CA GLU A 545 -27.81 9.11 -16.39
C GLU A 545 -26.84 9.14 -17.60
N GLN A 546 -25.76 9.91 -17.51
CA GLN A 546 -24.74 10.08 -18.56
C GLN A 546 -23.51 9.19 -18.35
N TYR A 547 -23.46 8.39 -17.29
CA TYR A 547 -22.32 7.57 -16.93
C TYR A 547 -22.74 6.15 -16.56
N PHE A 548 -21.80 5.22 -16.67
CA PHE A 548 -21.99 3.81 -16.33
C PHE A 548 -20.67 3.14 -15.95
N GLY A 549 -20.74 1.86 -15.58
CA GLY A 549 -19.61 1.07 -15.07
C GLY A 549 -19.59 1.00 -13.55
N ALA A 550 -18.81 0.08 -13.00
CA ALA A 550 -18.79 -0.21 -11.57
C ALA A 550 -18.44 0.99 -10.67
N LEU A 551 -17.66 1.95 -11.19
CA LEU A 551 -17.25 3.17 -10.50
C LEU A 551 -17.72 4.44 -11.25
N CYS A 552 -18.72 4.33 -12.12
CA CYS A 552 -19.21 5.42 -12.97
C CYS A 552 -18.12 6.11 -13.81
N GLN A 553 -17.12 5.32 -14.21
CA GLN A 553 -15.94 5.80 -14.89
C GLN A 553 -16.14 5.99 -16.41
N PHE A 554 -17.21 5.42 -16.99
CA PHE A 554 -17.47 5.51 -18.42
C PHE A 554 -18.64 6.44 -18.72
N THR A 555 -18.53 7.20 -19.80
CA THR A 555 -19.65 7.96 -20.37
C THR A 555 -20.61 7.04 -21.08
N LYS A 556 -21.91 7.31 -21.01
CA LYS A 556 -22.98 6.53 -21.65
C LYS A 556 -22.61 6.13 -23.08
N PRO A 557 -22.77 4.84 -23.43
CA PRO A 557 -22.32 4.35 -24.73
C PRO A 557 -23.23 4.85 -25.84
N CYS A 558 -22.71 4.82 -27.07
CA CYS A 558 -23.47 5.18 -28.25
C CYS A 558 -24.58 4.15 -28.50
N ASN A 559 -25.78 4.62 -28.86
CA ASN A 559 -26.88 3.71 -29.16
C ASN A 559 -26.60 2.86 -30.40
N VAL A 560 -25.84 3.42 -31.34
CA VAL A 560 -25.47 2.80 -32.59
C VAL A 560 -24.00 3.11 -32.86
N VAL A 561 -23.23 2.07 -33.17
CA VAL A 561 -21.87 2.20 -33.69
C VAL A 561 -21.84 1.75 -35.15
N ARG A 562 -21.09 2.44 -35.99
CA ARG A 562 -20.91 2.10 -37.41
C ARG A 562 -19.50 1.64 -37.68
N SER A 563 -19.34 0.70 -38.59
CA SER A 563 -18.04 0.33 -39.15
C SER A 563 -17.45 1.49 -39.95
N GLU A 564 -16.13 1.65 -39.92
CA GLU A 564 -15.42 2.61 -40.77
C GLU A 564 -15.44 2.17 -42.25
N LYS A 565 -15.42 0.87 -42.50
CA LYS A 565 -15.35 0.33 -43.86
C LYS A 565 -16.66 0.43 -44.63
N ASP A 566 -17.78 0.23 -43.94
CA ASP A 566 -19.12 0.34 -44.53
C ASP A 566 -20.05 1.12 -43.60
N VAL A 567 -20.48 2.30 -44.07
CA VAL A 567 -21.38 3.20 -43.35
C VAL A 567 -22.75 2.55 -43.09
N ASN A 568 -23.16 1.57 -43.91
CA ASN A 568 -24.43 0.85 -43.73
C ASN A 568 -24.31 -0.29 -42.70
N THR A 569 -23.11 -0.74 -42.37
CA THR A 569 -22.88 -1.76 -41.36
C THR A 569 -22.88 -1.11 -39.98
N THR A 570 -24.06 -1.09 -39.35
CA THR A 570 -24.30 -0.49 -38.02
C THR A 570 -24.70 -1.52 -36.99
N LEU A 571 -24.10 -1.47 -35.81
CA LEU A 571 -24.42 -2.32 -34.67
C LEU A 571 -25.24 -1.53 -33.66
N GLN A 572 -26.33 -2.13 -33.19
CA GLN A 572 -27.24 -1.52 -32.21
C GLN A 572 -26.89 -1.97 -30.80
N LEU A 573 -26.93 -1.06 -29.84
CA LEU A 573 -26.79 -1.36 -28.42
C LEU A 573 -27.94 -2.27 -27.95
N ILE A 574 -27.62 -3.40 -27.32
CA ILE A 574 -28.62 -4.33 -26.80
C ILE A 574 -29.24 -3.72 -25.52
N ARG A 575 -30.53 -3.38 -25.56
CA ARG A 575 -31.27 -2.82 -24.41
C ARG A 575 -32.02 -3.90 -23.65
N ARG A 576 -32.11 -3.76 -22.33
CA ARG A 576 -32.96 -4.62 -21.48
C ARG A 576 -34.42 -4.15 -21.61
N HIS A 577 -35.36 -5.10 -21.63
CA HIS A 577 -36.76 -4.83 -21.96
C HIS A 577 -37.48 -3.86 -20.99
N ASP A 578 -36.98 -3.70 -19.77
CA ASP A 578 -37.71 -3.03 -18.68
C ASP A 578 -37.09 -1.72 -18.17
N ASP A 579 -35.88 -1.32 -18.62
CA ASP A 579 -35.18 -0.15 -18.10
C ASP A 579 -34.37 0.60 -19.18
N ASN A 580 -33.96 1.84 -18.91
CA ASN A 580 -32.90 2.56 -19.68
C ASN A 580 -31.52 1.86 -19.63
N ASN A 581 -31.46 0.63 -19.10
CA ASN A 581 -30.28 -0.18 -18.95
C ASN A 581 -30.03 -1.01 -20.21
N PHE A 582 -28.77 -1.27 -20.50
CA PHE A 582 -28.34 -2.13 -21.59
C PHE A 582 -27.67 -3.39 -21.02
N PHE A 583 -27.46 -4.37 -21.89
CA PHE A 583 -26.70 -5.56 -21.51
C PHE A 583 -25.22 -5.20 -21.41
N GLU A 584 -24.61 -5.61 -20.30
CA GLU A 584 -23.21 -5.37 -20.00
C GLU A 584 -22.48 -6.69 -19.86
N SER A 585 -21.29 -6.77 -20.45
CA SER A 585 -20.31 -7.83 -20.20
C SER A 585 -19.04 -7.16 -19.67
N TYR A 586 -18.55 -7.59 -18.50
CA TYR A 586 -17.41 -6.96 -17.80
C TYR A 586 -17.62 -5.44 -17.57
N GLY A 587 -18.87 -5.03 -17.31
CA GLY A 587 -19.24 -3.63 -17.13
C GLY A 587 -19.07 -2.78 -18.39
N ARG A 588 -19.25 -3.39 -19.58
CA ARG A 588 -19.20 -2.73 -20.90
C ARG A 588 -20.40 -3.11 -21.76
N PRO A 589 -20.92 -2.20 -22.59
CA PRO A 589 -22.09 -2.46 -23.42
C PRO A 589 -21.86 -3.58 -24.43
N MET A 590 -22.93 -4.30 -24.76
CA MET A 590 -22.94 -5.24 -25.90
C MET A 590 -23.68 -4.63 -27.09
N TYR A 591 -23.19 -4.89 -28.30
CA TYR A 591 -23.82 -4.45 -29.55
C TYR A 591 -24.20 -5.63 -30.43
N VAL A 592 -25.21 -5.46 -31.28
CA VAL A 592 -25.76 -6.53 -32.12
C VAL A 592 -26.15 -6.04 -33.52
N ILE A 593 -25.99 -6.90 -34.51
CA ILE A 593 -26.64 -6.83 -35.83
C ILE A 593 -27.43 -8.12 -36.01
N ARG A 594 -28.74 -8.01 -36.26
CA ARG A 594 -29.61 -9.18 -36.45
C ARG A 594 -29.93 -9.36 -37.93
N ASN A 595 -30.27 -10.58 -38.30
CA ASN A 595 -30.70 -10.95 -39.65
C ASN A 595 -29.67 -10.63 -40.74
N MET A 596 -28.39 -10.86 -40.44
CA MET A 596 -27.34 -10.77 -41.43
C MET A 596 -27.40 -11.97 -42.38
N ILE A 597 -27.06 -11.73 -43.64
CA ILE A 597 -27.06 -12.73 -44.71
C ILE A 597 -25.71 -12.68 -45.42
N GLY A 598 -25.08 -13.84 -45.63
CA GLY A 598 -23.79 -13.96 -46.30
C GLY A 598 -22.62 -13.40 -45.50
N LYS A 599 -21.46 -13.24 -46.17
CA LYS A 599 -20.24 -12.73 -45.54
C LYS A 599 -20.42 -11.26 -45.11
N PRO A 600 -20.05 -10.88 -43.87
CA PRO A 600 -20.21 -9.52 -43.38
C PRO A 600 -19.08 -8.61 -43.91
N TYR A 601 -19.09 -8.27 -45.21
CA TYR A 601 -17.98 -7.54 -45.85
C TYR A 601 -17.61 -6.21 -45.19
N GLY A 602 -18.56 -5.54 -44.55
CA GLY A 602 -18.34 -4.33 -43.75
C GLY A 602 -17.56 -4.56 -42.46
N LEU A 603 -17.33 -5.81 -42.04
CA LEU A 603 -16.59 -6.23 -40.85
C LEU A 603 -15.31 -7.03 -41.19
N LEU A 604 -14.96 -7.18 -42.46
CA LEU A 604 -13.76 -7.90 -42.94
C LEU A 604 -12.73 -6.93 -43.52
N ARG A 605 -11.47 -7.32 -43.69
CA ARG A 605 -10.45 -6.42 -44.30
C ARG A 605 -10.67 -6.27 -45.80
N PHE A 606 -10.68 -7.37 -46.54
CA PHE A 606 -10.84 -7.33 -48.00
C PHE A 606 -12.33 -7.32 -48.34
N GLY A 607 -12.80 -6.20 -48.86
CA GLY A 607 -14.19 -6.02 -49.28
C GLY A 607 -14.18 -5.38 -50.65
N TYR A 608 -13.87 -6.18 -51.66
CA TYR A 608 -14.22 -5.81 -53.01
C TYR A 608 -15.30 -6.77 -53.45
N PRO A 609 -16.56 -6.31 -53.55
CA PRO A 609 -17.56 -6.99 -54.35
C PRO A 609 -17.19 -6.76 -55.82
N GLU A 610 -16.04 -7.28 -56.25
CA GLU A 610 -15.65 -7.20 -57.65
C GLU A 610 -16.26 -8.39 -58.39
N ILE A 611 -17.50 -8.14 -58.80
CA ILE A 611 -18.15 -8.62 -60.03
C ILE A 611 -18.55 -10.11 -60.00
N ASP A 612 -19.84 -10.32 -59.73
CA ASP A 612 -20.66 -11.48 -60.16
C ASP A 612 -20.25 -12.89 -59.69
N GLU A 613 -19.88 -13.08 -58.43
CA GLU A 613 -19.97 -14.40 -57.77
C GLU A 613 -21.09 -14.40 -56.72
N GLU A 614 -22.30 -14.48 -57.26
CA GLU A 614 -23.36 -15.29 -56.70
C GLU A 614 -22.77 -16.69 -56.48
N TYR A 615 -22.78 -17.19 -55.24
CA TYR A 615 -22.53 -18.57 -54.77
C TYR A 615 -21.52 -18.67 -53.63
N PHE A 616 -22.06 -19.15 -52.51
CA PHE A 616 -21.36 -19.66 -51.36
C PHE A 616 -20.38 -20.80 -51.75
N CYS A 617 -19.26 -20.88 -51.02
CA CYS A 617 -18.31 -22.00 -51.03
C CYS A 617 -17.94 -22.52 -52.44
N ILE A 618 -17.50 -21.67 -53.37
CA ILE A 618 -17.08 -22.11 -54.71
C ILE A 618 -15.78 -22.92 -54.59
N GLU A 619 -15.83 -24.21 -54.94
CA GLU A 619 -14.64 -25.02 -55.15
C GLU A 619 -13.89 -24.48 -56.37
N TYR A 620 -12.75 -23.80 -56.16
CA TYR A 620 -11.87 -23.45 -57.26
C TYR A 620 -11.29 -24.74 -57.85
N PRO A 621 -11.56 -25.05 -59.14
CA PRO A 621 -11.02 -26.24 -59.75
C PRO A 621 -9.51 -26.09 -59.98
N ASN A 622 -8.71 -26.72 -59.10
CA ASN A 622 -7.27 -26.96 -59.25
C ASN A 622 -6.45 -25.76 -59.79
N SER A 623 -6.42 -24.64 -59.06
CA SER A 623 -5.30 -23.69 -59.24
C SER A 623 -4.02 -24.38 -58.73
N THR A 624 -3.04 -24.52 -59.60
CA THR A 624 -1.80 -25.28 -59.34
C THR A 624 -0.74 -24.51 -58.55
N GLU A 625 -1.03 -23.28 -58.12
CA GLU A 625 -0.17 -22.52 -57.22
C GLU A 625 -1.04 -21.93 -56.10
N PRO A 626 -0.96 -22.48 -54.88
CA PRO A 626 -1.63 -21.88 -53.73
C PRO A 626 -0.90 -20.57 -53.41
N ASP A 627 -1.52 -19.44 -53.75
CA ASP A 627 -1.11 -18.17 -53.18
C ASP A 627 -1.37 -18.26 -51.68
N SER A 628 -0.28 -18.33 -50.91
CA SER A 628 -0.22 -18.84 -49.52
C SER A 628 -1.06 -18.12 -48.45
N PHE A 629 -1.94 -17.19 -48.85
CA PHE A 629 -2.78 -16.38 -47.98
C PHE A 629 -4.27 -16.33 -48.38
N GLU A 630 -4.67 -16.83 -49.55
CA GLU A 630 -6.07 -16.76 -50.01
C GLU A 630 -6.94 -17.93 -49.52
N ASP A 631 -6.37 -19.14 -49.35
CA ASP A 631 -7.09 -20.37 -48.98
C ASP A 631 -7.52 -20.48 -47.49
N ASP A 632 -7.32 -19.43 -46.69
CA ASP A 632 -7.32 -19.49 -45.22
C ASP A 632 -8.21 -18.42 -44.55
N ASP A 633 -9.38 -18.20 -45.13
CA ASP A 633 -10.42 -17.36 -44.56
C ASP A 633 -11.30 -18.18 -43.57
N PHE A 634 -11.69 -17.58 -42.44
CA PHE A 634 -12.57 -18.20 -41.43
C PHE A 634 -13.85 -18.80 -42.02
N PHE A 635 -14.43 -18.12 -43.02
CA PHE A 635 -15.65 -18.54 -43.72
C PHE A 635 -15.38 -19.70 -44.68
N GLU A 636 -14.22 -19.75 -45.32
CA GLU A 636 -13.79 -20.79 -46.24
C GLU A 636 -13.51 -22.08 -45.49
N GLN A 637 -12.85 -21.99 -44.33
CA GLN A 637 -12.61 -23.16 -43.49
C GLN A 637 -13.92 -23.74 -42.94
N ASN A 638 -14.84 -22.89 -42.46
CA ASN A 638 -16.15 -23.34 -42.01
C ASN A 638 -17.02 -23.86 -43.17
N CYS A 639 -16.93 -23.25 -44.36
CA CYS A 639 -17.50 -23.76 -45.61
C CYS A 639 -16.99 -25.19 -45.92
N LYS A 640 -15.67 -25.41 -45.91
CA LYS A 640 -15.06 -26.71 -46.26
C LYS A 640 -15.40 -27.79 -45.23
N ASN A 641 -15.40 -27.46 -43.94
CA ASN A 641 -15.55 -28.45 -42.86
C ASN A 641 -17.01 -28.72 -42.46
N ARG A 642 -17.91 -27.75 -42.59
CA ARG A 642 -19.30 -27.82 -42.11
C ARG A 642 -20.29 -27.18 -43.08
N GLN A 643 -20.09 -27.46 -44.36
CA GLN A 643 -20.77 -26.80 -45.46
C GLN A 643 -22.26 -26.55 -45.21
N SER A 644 -23.05 -27.58 -44.89
CA SER A 644 -24.51 -27.41 -44.75
C SER A 644 -24.95 -26.60 -43.53
N GLU A 645 -24.33 -26.81 -42.35
CA GLU A 645 -24.71 -26.10 -41.12
C GLU A 645 -24.26 -24.65 -41.16
N PHE A 646 -23.07 -24.41 -41.71
CA PHE A 646 -22.54 -23.06 -41.86
C PHE A 646 -23.26 -22.28 -42.96
N GLU A 647 -23.62 -22.93 -44.08
CA GLU A 647 -24.48 -22.32 -45.10
C GLU A 647 -25.84 -21.90 -44.51
N GLU A 648 -26.50 -22.78 -43.74
CA GLU A 648 -27.76 -22.46 -43.05
C GLU A 648 -27.60 -21.29 -42.06
N LEU A 649 -26.50 -21.25 -41.29
CA LEU A 649 -26.18 -20.12 -40.43
C LEU A 649 -25.99 -18.83 -41.23
N MET A 650 -25.32 -18.88 -42.37
CA MET A 650 -25.08 -17.70 -43.22
C MET A 650 -26.33 -17.21 -43.95
N GLU A 651 -27.39 -18.00 -44.06
CA GLU A 651 -28.69 -17.53 -44.59
C GLU A 651 -29.36 -16.52 -43.67
N ASN A 652 -29.13 -16.64 -42.36
CA ASN A 652 -29.65 -15.74 -41.35
C ASN A 652 -28.87 -15.91 -40.05
N TYR A 653 -28.07 -14.93 -39.64
CA TYR A 653 -27.38 -14.95 -38.36
C TYR A 653 -27.44 -13.61 -37.62
N THR A 654 -27.04 -13.66 -36.36
CA THR A 654 -26.85 -12.50 -35.50
C THR A 654 -25.36 -12.31 -35.25
N PHE A 655 -24.83 -11.15 -35.61
CA PHE A 655 -23.48 -10.73 -35.22
C PHE A 655 -23.55 -9.97 -33.90
N THR A 656 -22.62 -10.25 -32.99
CA THR A 656 -22.57 -9.59 -31.69
C THR A 656 -21.17 -9.08 -31.43
N LEU A 657 -21.08 -7.92 -30.79
CA LEU A 657 -19.83 -7.32 -30.35
C LEU A 657 -19.91 -7.12 -28.84
N HIS A 658 -19.08 -7.84 -28.10
CA HIS A 658 -19.08 -7.82 -26.66
C HIS A 658 -17.65 -7.70 -26.13
N TYR A 659 -17.48 -7.25 -24.89
CA TYR A 659 -16.17 -7.03 -24.30
C TYR A 659 -15.89 -8.10 -23.26
N THR A 660 -14.72 -8.71 -23.34
CA THR A 660 -14.31 -9.75 -22.40
C THR A 660 -12.81 -9.70 -22.17
N GLY A 661 -12.45 -9.84 -20.89
CA GLY A 661 -11.12 -9.60 -20.37
C GLY A 661 -10.58 -8.19 -20.62
N ARG A 662 -9.92 -7.97 -21.76
CA ARG A 662 -9.33 -6.69 -22.17
C ARG A 662 -9.60 -6.29 -23.62
N ARG A 663 -10.44 -7.05 -24.33
CA ARG A 663 -10.67 -6.87 -25.76
C ARG A 663 -12.16 -6.97 -26.07
N TRP A 664 -12.53 -6.38 -27.19
CA TRP A 664 -13.82 -6.58 -27.82
C TRP A 664 -13.73 -7.77 -28.78
N TYR A 665 -14.76 -8.61 -28.77
CA TYR A 665 -14.88 -9.82 -29.57
C TYR A 665 -16.14 -9.73 -30.41
N GLY A 666 -15.99 -10.04 -31.70
CA GLY A 666 -17.08 -10.09 -32.65
C GLY A 666 -17.40 -11.53 -33.05
N ASP A 667 -18.59 -11.97 -32.67
CA ASP A 667 -19.05 -13.35 -32.78
C ASP A 667 -20.29 -13.46 -33.67
N ILE A 668 -20.39 -14.59 -34.38
CA ILE A 668 -21.54 -14.98 -35.20
C ILE A 668 -22.37 -16.02 -34.46
N PHE A 669 -23.66 -15.79 -34.36
CA PHE A 669 -24.60 -16.67 -33.67
C PHE A 669 -25.85 -16.96 -34.49
N SER A 670 -26.51 -18.08 -34.18
CA SER A 670 -27.82 -18.44 -34.74
C SER A 670 -28.86 -17.32 -34.51
N PRO A 671 -29.82 -17.12 -35.44
CA PRO A 671 -30.80 -16.04 -35.35
C PRO A 671 -31.83 -16.27 -34.24
N GLU A 672 -31.99 -17.52 -33.80
CA GLU A 672 -32.85 -17.90 -32.66
C GLU A 672 -32.22 -17.58 -31.30
N MET A 673 -31.08 -16.86 -31.29
CA MET A 673 -30.42 -16.48 -30.06
C MET A 673 -31.29 -15.51 -29.24
N ASN A 674 -31.91 -16.06 -28.19
CA ASN A 674 -32.66 -15.32 -27.20
C ASN A 674 -31.73 -14.56 -26.24
N GLU A 675 -32.24 -13.50 -25.62
CA GLU A 675 -31.52 -12.71 -24.61
C GLU A 675 -30.97 -13.56 -23.44
N THR A 676 -31.62 -14.69 -23.16
CA THR A 676 -31.19 -15.65 -22.14
C THR A 676 -29.90 -16.37 -22.51
N ILE A 677 -29.58 -16.53 -23.79
CA ILE A 677 -28.34 -17.21 -24.20
C ILE A 677 -27.13 -16.30 -24.01
N PHE A 678 -27.28 -14.98 -24.12
CA PHE A 678 -26.22 -14.08 -23.65
C PHE A 678 -25.96 -14.31 -22.16
N GLN A 679 -27.03 -14.43 -21.37
CA GLN A 679 -26.94 -14.59 -19.92
C GLN A 679 -26.41 -15.95 -19.45
N ASP A 680 -26.73 -17.03 -20.15
CA ASP A 680 -26.45 -18.40 -19.70
C ASP A 680 -25.40 -19.12 -20.58
N GLY A 681 -25.26 -18.72 -21.84
CA GLY A 681 -24.32 -19.31 -22.82
C GLY A 681 -22.94 -18.66 -22.84
N GLY A 682 -22.77 -17.55 -22.11
CA GLY A 682 -21.57 -16.72 -22.09
C GLY A 682 -20.63 -16.94 -20.91
N ASP A 683 -20.87 -17.93 -20.02
CA ASP A 683 -19.90 -18.30 -18.98
C ASP A 683 -18.67 -19.02 -19.60
N TYR A 684 -18.11 -18.44 -20.66
CA TYR A 684 -16.77 -18.72 -21.16
C TYR A 684 -15.79 -18.34 -20.06
N HIS A 685 -15.54 -19.27 -19.16
CA HIS A 685 -14.29 -19.24 -18.43
C HIS A 685 -13.13 -19.23 -19.43
N ALA A 686 -11.97 -18.78 -18.96
CA ALA A 686 -10.77 -18.37 -19.69
C ALA A 686 -10.17 -19.34 -20.76
N PHE A 687 -10.86 -20.42 -21.11
CA PHE A 687 -10.51 -21.45 -22.09
C PHE A 687 -11.10 -21.13 -23.47
N TRP A 688 -10.37 -20.34 -24.23
CA TRP A 688 -10.80 -19.91 -25.56
C TRP A 688 -10.50 -20.92 -26.65
N ASN A 689 -9.82 -22.03 -26.36
CA ASN A 689 -9.54 -23.01 -27.40
C ASN A 689 -10.81 -23.65 -27.98
N ILE A 690 -11.92 -23.71 -27.22
CA ILE A 690 -13.22 -24.22 -27.72
C ILE A 690 -13.82 -23.25 -28.74
N ALA A 691 -13.83 -21.94 -28.46
CA ALA A 691 -14.32 -20.94 -29.40
C ALA A 691 -13.59 -20.97 -30.76
N PHE A 692 -12.46 -21.68 -30.87
CA PHE A 692 -11.67 -21.79 -32.09
C PHE A 692 -11.28 -23.24 -32.48
N SER A 693 -11.79 -24.28 -31.83
CA SER A 693 -11.32 -25.66 -32.09
C SER A 693 -11.96 -26.33 -33.30
N GLY A 694 -13.00 -25.74 -33.89
CA GLY A 694 -13.76 -26.31 -35.01
C GLY A 694 -14.36 -27.69 -34.74
N LYS A 695 -14.49 -28.15 -33.49
CA LYS A 695 -14.94 -29.51 -33.12
C LYS A 695 -16.37 -29.56 -32.54
N GLY A 696 -16.83 -28.51 -31.87
CA GLY A 696 -18.20 -28.32 -31.38
C GLY A 696 -19.03 -27.38 -32.25
N ILE A 697 -20.36 -27.51 -32.25
CA ILE A 697 -21.29 -26.68 -33.05
C ILE A 697 -21.11 -25.18 -32.77
N GLU A 698 -20.66 -24.83 -31.56
CA GLU A 698 -20.37 -23.45 -31.11
C GLU A 698 -18.89 -23.04 -31.26
N ASP A 699 -18.03 -23.94 -31.76
CA ASP A 699 -16.64 -23.65 -32.03
C ASP A 699 -16.52 -22.90 -33.36
N ASN A 700 -15.79 -21.78 -33.38
CA ASN A 700 -15.57 -20.84 -34.49
C ASN A 700 -16.71 -19.86 -34.73
N THR A 701 -17.21 -19.19 -33.70
CA THR A 701 -18.13 -18.05 -33.89
C THR A 701 -17.38 -16.71 -33.95
N THR A 702 -16.26 -16.59 -33.25
CA THR A 702 -15.43 -15.38 -33.23
C THR A 702 -14.57 -15.27 -34.48
N PHE A 703 -14.69 -14.16 -35.22
CA PHE A 703 -13.81 -13.84 -36.35
C PHE A 703 -13.16 -12.45 -36.24
N LEU A 704 -13.53 -11.70 -35.20
CA LEU A 704 -13.14 -10.31 -35.02
C LEU A 704 -12.67 -10.09 -33.58
N ILE A 705 -11.52 -9.45 -33.41
CA ILE A 705 -10.97 -9.13 -32.09
C ILE A 705 -10.35 -7.73 -32.07
N SER A 706 -10.51 -6.98 -30.99
CA SER A 706 -9.88 -5.67 -30.85
C SER A 706 -8.46 -5.74 -30.31
N ALA A 707 -7.71 -4.65 -30.47
CA ALA A 707 -6.58 -4.33 -29.61
C ALA A 707 -7.01 -4.31 -28.12
N PRO A 708 -6.09 -4.59 -27.17
CA PRO A 708 -6.38 -4.43 -25.76
C PRO A 708 -6.78 -2.99 -25.45
N THR A 709 -7.86 -2.81 -24.68
CA THR A 709 -8.36 -1.49 -24.29
C THR A 709 -8.93 -1.54 -22.88
N SER A 710 -8.85 -0.43 -22.15
CA SER A 710 -9.58 -0.24 -20.89
C SER A 710 -10.87 0.57 -21.09
N GLY A 711 -11.10 1.08 -22.30
CA GLY A 711 -12.18 2.00 -22.64
C GLY A 711 -13.59 1.41 -22.45
N GLY A 712 -14.55 2.30 -22.22
CA GLY A 712 -15.98 2.00 -22.07
C GLY A 712 -16.68 1.53 -23.35
N SER A 713 -16.06 1.74 -24.51
CA SER A 713 -16.69 1.69 -25.82
C SER A 713 -15.74 1.06 -26.85
N PRO A 714 -16.26 0.36 -27.88
CA PRO A 714 -15.43 -0.12 -29.00
C PRO A 714 -14.99 1.01 -29.93
N VAL A 715 -15.52 2.22 -29.74
CA VAL A 715 -15.27 3.37 -30.61
C VAL A 715 -13.83 3.87 -30.45
N GLY A 716 -13.14 4.05 -31.57
CA GLY A 716 -11.73 4.45 -31.58
C GLY A 716 -10.76 3.33 -31.20
N VAL A 717 -11.23 2.08 -31.06
CA VAL A 717 -10.38 0.91 -30.79
C VAL A 717 -10.07 0.21 -32.11
N ASP A 718 -8.81 -0.16 -32.32
CA ASP A 718 -8.40 -0.92 -33.51
C ASP A 718 -8.91 -2.35 -33.44
N PHE A 719 -9.31 -2.88 -34.59
CA PHE A 719 -9.80 -4.25 -34.73
C PHE A 719 -9.01 -5.04 -35.75
N PHE A 720 -8.98 -6.34 -35.51
CA PHE A 720 -8.28 -7.32 -36.30
C PHE A 720 -9.26 -8.43 -36.69
N GLU A 721 -9.29 -8.76 -37.97
CA GLU A 721 -9.85 -10.00 -38.45
C GLU A 721 -8.92 -11.14 -38.02
N THR A 722 -9.47 -12.15 -37.35
CA THR A 722 -8.72 -13.33 -36.93
C THR A 722 -8.69 -14.34 -38.07
N ARG A 723 -7.50 -14.73 -38.53
CA ARG A 723 -7.26 -15.84 -39.47
C ARG A 723 -6.34 -16.87 -38.82
N ARG A 724 -6.30 -18.11 -39.34
CA ARG A 724 -5.40 -19.23 -38.94
C ARG A 724 -5.04 -19.32 -37.45
N ARG A 725 -5.45 -20.38 -36.75
CA ARG A 725 -4.62 -20.95 -35.66
C ARG A 725 -3.94 -22.22 -36.15
N ASN A 726 -2.84 -22.61 -35.53
CA ASN A 726 -2.20 -23.91 -35.80
C ASN A 726 -3.25 -25.02 -35.67
N ILE A 727 -3.71 -25.53 -36.81
CA ILE A 727 -4.49 -26.76 -36.86
C ILE A 727 -3.45 -27.87 -36.78
N VAL A 728 -3.56 -28.71 -35.75
CA VAL A 728 -2.87 -29.99 -35.75
C VAL A 728 -3.57 -30.84 -36.82
N PHE A 729 -3.03 -30.87 -38.03
CA PHE A 729 -3.44 -31.84 -39.04
C PHE A 729 -2.99 -33.23 -38.57
N ASP A 730 -3.83 -34.25 -38.81
CA ASP A 730 -3.59 -35.61 -38.32
C ASP A 730 -2.27 -36.23 -38.81
N ASP A 731 -1.65 -35.69 -39.87
CA ASP A 731 -0.46 -36.30 -40.51
C ASP A 731 0.78 -35.40 -40.64
N ASP A 732 0.74 -34.09 -40.35
CA ASP A 732 1.94 -33.24 -40.33
C ASP A 732 1.73 -31.99 -39.44
N ILE A 733 2.61 -31.85 -38.43
CA ILE A 733 2.63 -30.71 -37.52
C ILE A 733 3.29 -29.54 -38.24
N HIS A 734 2.50 -28.68 -38.87
CA HIS A 734 2.98 -27.35 -39.23
C HIS A 734 2.83 -26.42 -38.03
N GLU A 735 3.87 -26.32 -37.23
CA GLU A 735 4.03 -25.27 -36.22
C GLU A 735 4.27 -23.94 -36.94
N TYR A 736 3.23 -23.16 -37.15
CA TYR A 736 3.41 -21.75 -37.43
C TYR A 736 3.47 -21.00 -36.09
N ASN A 737 4.50 -20.17 -35.88
CA ASN A 737 4.62 -19.32 -34.68
C ASN A 737 3.64 -18.14 -34.77
N TYR A 738 2.33 -18.40 -34.76
CA TYR A 738 1.32 -17.35 -34.64
C TYR A 738 1.05 -17.01 -33.18
N ASP A 739 0.58 -15.79 -32.94
CA ASP A 739 0.03 -15.36 -31.66
C ASP A 739 -1.09 -16.33 -31.24
N PRO A 740 -1.39 -16.52 -29.93
CA PRO A 740 -2.50 -17.37 -29.49
C PRO A 740 -3.83 -17.05 -30.13
N PHE A 741 -4.07 -15.84 -30.65
CA PHE A 741 -5.30 -15.51 -31.40
C PHE A 741 -5.25 -15.85 -32.88
N GLY A 742 -4.15 -16.40 -33.37
CA GLY A 742 -3.90 -16.67 -34.78
C GLY A 742 -3.23 -15.50 -35.49
N VAL A 743 -3.37 -15.47 -36.81
CA VAL A 743 -2.98 -14.32 -37.64
C VAL A 743 -4.00 -13.20 -37.45
N LEU A 744 -3.56 -12.09 -36.87
CA LEU A 744 -4.38 -10.89 -36.70
C LEU A 744 -4.17 -9.96 -37.89
N ILE A 745 -5.23 -9.74 -38.65
CA ILE A 745 -5.22 -8.90 -39.84
C ILE A 745 -5.90 -7.57 -39.52
N PRO A 746 -5.17 -6.43 -39.50
CA PRO A 746 -5.77 -5.15 -39.13
C PRO A 746 -6.86 -4.74 -40.12
N LEU A 747 -8.01 -4.31 -39.60
CA LEU A 747 -9.15 -3.87 -40.40
C LEU A 747 -9.02 -2.45 -40.93
N VAL A 748 -8.14 -1.65 -40.34
CA VAL A 748 -7.83 -0.28 -40.75
C VAL A 748 -6.35 -0.18 -41.12
N GLU A 749 -6.01 0.67 -42.09
CA GLU A 749 -4.62 0.83 -42.57
C GLU A 749 -3.72 1.57 -41.57
N TYR A 750 -4.31 2.44 -40.75
CA TYR A 750 -3.60 3.28 -39.80
C TYR A 750 -3.94 2.88 -38.35
N GLU A 751 -2.92 2.52 -37.58
CA GLU A 751 -3.04 2.21 -36.15
C GLU A 751 -3.52 3.44 -35.36
N GLY A 752 -4.44 3.21 -34.42
CA GLY A 752 -5.00 4.21 -33.51
C GLY A 752 -6.18 5.01 -34.06
N VAL A 753 -6.62 4.78 -35.30
CA VAL A 753 -7.83 5.43 -35.83
C VAL A 753 -9.10 4.79 -35.26
N GLY A 754 -9.02 3.51 -34.92
CA GLY A 754 -10.14 2.69 -34.54
C GLY A 754 -11.02 2.26 -35.70
N PHE A 755 -11.75 1.16 -35.52
CA PHE A 755 -12.59 0.58 -36.56
C PHE A 755 -14.07 0.98 -36.43
N PHE A 756 -14.57 1.18 -35.21
CA PHE A 756 -15.94 1.60 -34.97
C PHE A 756 -16.03 3.08 -34.61
N HIS A 757 -17.11 3.73 -35.08
CA HIS A 757 -17.43 5.12 -34.78
C HIS A 757 -18.84 5.25 -34.24
N CYS A 758 -19.06 6.21 -33.33
CA CYS A 758 -20.42 6.55 -32.91
C CYS A 758 -21.19 7.14 -34.09
N ASN A 759 -22.39 6.62 -34.33
CA ASN A 759 -23.30 7.22 -35.29
C ASN A 759 -24.07 8.34 -34.57
N ASN A 760 -23.59 9.57 -34.70
CA ASN A 760 -24.31 10.74 -34.19
C ASN A 760 -25.44 11.07 -35.18
N GLU A 761 -26.67 10.68 -34.84
CA GLU A 761 -27.88 11.11 -35.57
C GLU A 761 -28.14 12.62 -35.45
#